data_AF-A0A7L0GNU3-F1
#
_entry.id   AF-A0A7L0GNU3-F1
#
_cell.length_a   1.000
_cell.length_b   1.000
_cell.length_c   1.000
_cell.angle_alpha   90.00
_cell.angle_beta   90.00
_cell.angle_gamma   90.00
#
_symmetry.space_group_name_H-M   'P 1'
#
loop_
_entity.id
_entity.type
_entity.pdbx_description
1 polymer ?
#
loop_
_entity_poly.entity_id
_entity_poly.type
_entity_poly.pdbx_seq_one_letter_code
_entity_poly.pdbx_strand_id
1 'polypeptide(L)'
;TMGLFWLLLLYIHMLSPMFAGGVTRVYYLGIHEVDWNYAPTGKNVLANQSIAHNLKASTFLQPGKDRVGSTYKKSVYKQYTDSTYTSEIPKPGWLGFLGPIIRAEVGDTIKVHLKNFASRPYTIHPHGVFYEKDSEGSLYPDMSPQDQKKDDAVFPGGNYTYTWTVPEDHSPTADDPNCLTWIYHSHIDAPKDIASGLIGPLLTCKKGILTGSSQRRQDVDIDFFLMFSVVDENLSWYLDDNIALFCTDPGSVDKEDEEFQESNKMHAINGYVFGNLPEMTMCAGDYVSWHLFGMGNEIDVHTAYFHGETLNIRGHRTDVASLFPATFVTADMIPSNPGRWLLSCQINDHIQAGMGALYEVRHCSRQAPASTLEGRVRKYYIAAKEVQWDYGPSGLDQSSGKRLSEAGSPAEQFFKRSIYRIGGAYWKAKYVEYTDESFREEKQQSEEEKHLGILGPVIKAEVGDTILVMFVNKASWPFSIQPHGVSYGKAWEGMQYHDGLSQNGVSVAPLHNFTYRWTVPKHVGPTSSDPPCLTWMYSSAANPIKDPSSGLVGPLVICKPGTLDNNGKQKGIDKEFYLLFSVFDENLSWYLNANIRYYLRMEETSVKKDDGFEESNRMHAINGLMFGNLAGLNVCEGDNVSWHLLGLGSEADVHGAVFQGNTLQMNGMRRDSTNLFPHTFATAFMQPDNNGIFEIYCQTSNHYQAGMRERYSVSKCGKRGPALAPQYKRVRTYYIVAEEVVWDYMPDRSWERERHNHSAESYADVFLSNENGLLGSRYKKAVYREYTDGTFQTPKERINGDEHLGILGPFLWAEVGDILNIVFKNNATRPYSVHAHGVLERETGQPQVANPGNIVTYRWEVPERAGPGPNDSACVPWIYYSTVDPVKDMYSGLIGPLKVCRRGALQSDGIRKDVKREFALLFLVFDENQSWYLEENVERYSKGNSKEINLLDDKFVESNKMHAINGRLYANLPGLTMFQGEWVNWYLLGMGQEIDVHTVHFHAETFIYKNGKSYRADVVDLFPGTFEMVEMLVGNPGTWLLHCHVSDHIHAGMEILFTVLPRPGKELSLILLPEDKDESQKIMLFGAKLAPGQIEATVITLAIAGMVLFLLACFLLGVVIYLERQKKLRRNRRSILDDGFKLMSKKN
;
A
#
# COMPACT_ATOMS: atom_id res chain seq x y z
N THR A 1 55.37 34.37 31.07
CA THR A 1 54.35 34.66 30.03
C THR A 1 54.55 33.87 28.74
N MET A 2 55.18 32.67 28.78
CA MET A 2 55.26 31.75 27.63
C MET A 2 54.56 30.39 27.87
N GLY A 3 54.01 30.15 29.06
CA GLY A 3 53.30 28.89 29.39
C GLY A 3 51.81 28.87 29.03
N LEU A 4 51.15 30.04 28.92
CA LEU A 4 49.72 30.11 28.59
C LEU A 4 49.43 29.97 27.08
N PHE A 5 50.42 30.27 26.22
CA PHE A 5 50.22 30.21 24.76
C PHE A 5 50.21 28.76 24.25
N TRP A 6 50.97 27.87 24.90
CA TRP A 6 50.97 26.43 24.58
C TRP A 6 49.71 25.70 25.07
N LEU A 7 49.13 26.12 26.20
CA LEU A 7 47.87 25.57 26.72
C LEU A 7 46.64 26.02 25.92
N LEU A 8 46.65 27.23 25.33
CA LEU A 8 45.58 27.68 24.44
C LEU A 8 45.62 26.99 23.07
N LEU A 9 46.82 26.71 22.54
CA LEU A 9 46.99 25.95 21.29
C LEU A 9 46.55 24.48 21.44
N LEU A 10 46.72 23.89 22.63
CA LEU A 10 46.20 22.55 22.93
C LEU A 10 44.66 22.53 23.11
N TYR A 11 44.04 23.64 23.52
CA TYR A 11 42.58 23.73 23.64
C TYR A 11 41.89 24.07 22.30
N ILE A 12 42.58 24.77 21.39
CA ILE A 12 42.07 25.08 20.04
C ILE A 12 42.26 23.91 19.07
N HIS A 13 43.15 22.94 19.38
CA HIS A 13 43.23 21.65 18.67
C HIS A 13 42.30 20.56 19.21
N MET A 14 41.57 20.79 20.31
CA MET A 14 40.62 19.81 20.90
C MET A 14 39.15 20.24 20.76
N LEU A 15 38.88 21.30 20.00
CA LEU A 15 37.54 21.72 19.57
C LEU A 15 37.56 21.99 18.06
N SER A 16 38.10 21.04 17.29
CA SER A 16 37.52 20.80 15.98
C SER A 16 36.09 20.32 16.22
N PRO A 17 35.06 20.83 15.51
CA PRO A 17 33.87 20.00 15.38
C PRO A 17 34.41 18.69 14.82
N MET A 18 34.26 17.58 15.54
CA MET A 18 34.23 16.31 14.84
C MET A 18 33.05 16.45 13.89
N PHE A 19 33.31 16.90 12.66
CA PHE A 19 32.60 16.35 11.53
C PHE A 19 32.86 14.85 11.65
N ALA A 20 31.98 14.17 12.37
CA ALA A 20 31.89 12.72 12.33
C ALA A 20 31.47 12.40 10.89
N GLY A 21 32.47 12.33 10.01
CA GLY A 21 32.32 11.85 8.65
C GLY A 21 31.73 10.45 8.70
N GLY A 22 30.93 10.12 7.69
CA GLY A 22 30.33 8.81 7.53
C GLY A 22 31.31 7.66 7.73
N VAL A 23 30.85 6.58 8.34
CA VAL A 23 31.65 5.36 8.45
C VAL A 23 31.50 4.58 7.14
N THR A 24 32.61 4.07 6.60
CA THR A 24 32.55 3.09 5.51
C THR A 24 32.30 1.70 6.10
N ARG A 25 31.15 1.11 5.76
CA ARG A 25 30.75 -0.25 6.17
C ARG A 25 31.02 -1.21 5.03
N VAL A 26 31.77 -2.27 5.30
CA VAL A 26 32.20 -3.23 4.28
C VAL A 26 31.51 -4.57 4.50
N TYR A 27 30.90 -5.11 3.45
CA TYR A 27 30.26 -6.43 3.42
C TYR A 27 30.87 -7.29 2.32
N TYR A 28 31.12 -8.56 2.62
CA TYR A 28 31.57 -9.55 1.64
C TYR A 28 30.45 -10.56 1.44
N LEU A 29 29.85 -10.58 0.25
CA LEU A 29 28.72 -11.42 -0.09
C LEU A 29 29.09 -12.42 -1.18
N GLY A 30 28.73 -13.69 -0.98
CA GLY A 30 28.83 -14.74 -2.00
C GLY A 30 27.45 -15.23 -2.40
N ILE A 31 27.24 -15.42 -3.70
CA ILE A 31 26.02 -16.07 -4.23
C ILE A 31 26.29 -17.56 -4.37
N HIS A 32 25.45 -18.41 -3.76
CA HIS A 32 25.59 -19.87 -3.80
C HIS A 32 24.26 -20.56 -4.11
N GLU A 33 24.35 -21.65 -4.88
CA GLU A 33 23.24 -22.58 -5.09
C GLU A 33 23.12 -23.54 -3.88
N VAL A 34 21.90 -23.74 -3.39
CA VAL A 34 21.57 -24.60 -2.24
C VAL A 34 20.27 -25.35 -2.48
N ASP A 35 20.14 -26.54 -1.89
CA ASP A 35 18.86 -27.24 -1.81
C ASP A 35 18.08 -26.71 -0.59
N TRP A 36 17.03 -25.95 -0.85
CA TRP A 36 16.17 -25.34 0.16
C TRP A 36 14.94 -26.20 0.42
N ASN A 37 14.71 -26.59 1.68
CA ASN A 37 13.53 -27.32 2.09
C ASN A 37 12.54 -26.39 2.80
N TYR A 38 11.35 -26.20 2.21
CA TYR A 38 10.28 -25.33 2.74
C TYR A 38 9.61 -25.88 4.01
N ALA A 39 9.72 -27.19 4.28
CA ALA A 39 9.12 -27.87 5.42
C ALA A 39 10.07 -28.91 6.06
N PRO A 40 11.21 -28.49 6.64
CA PRO A 40 12.26 -29.38 7.12
C PRO A 40 11.82 -30.35 8.24
N THR A 41 10.72 -30.07 8.94
CA THR A 41 10.22 -30.98 9.99
C THR A 41 9.47 -32.20 9.42
N GLY A 42 9.11 -32.19 8.12
CA GLY A 42 8.29 -33.21 7.48
C GLY A 42 6.82 -33.22 7.96
N LYS A 43 6.37 -32.13 8.62
CA LYS A 43 5.06 -32.02 9.24
C LYS A 43 4.42 -30.66 8.95
N ASN A 44 3.09 -30.63 8.96
CA ASN A 44 2.33 -29.41 9.22
C ASN A 44 2.36 -29.17 10.74
N VAL A 45 3.18 -28.21 11.17
CA VAL A 45 3.41 -27.89 12.59
C VAL A 45 2.16 -27.28 13.21
N LEU A 46 1.39 -26.51 12.44
CA LEU A 46 0.17 -25.84 12.88
C LEU A 46 -0.97 -26.83 13.19
N ALA A 47 -1.04 -27.95 12.46
CA ALA A 47 -2.02 -29.02 12.68
C ALA A 47 -1.46 -30.22 13.49
N ASN A 48 -0.15 -30.26 13.74
CA ASN A 48 0.57 -31.41 14.31
C ASN A 48 0.29 -32.73 13.57
N GLN A 49 0.35 -32.67 12.24
CA GLN A 49 0.13 -33.81 11.34
C GLN A 49 1.33 -33.99 10.41
N SER A 50 1.68 -35.23 10.04
CA SER A 50 2.66 -35.44 8.98
C SER A 50 2.09 -34.95 7.64
N ILE A 51 2.98 -34.53 6.74
CA ILE A 51 2.60 -34.05 5.40
C ILE A 51 1.75 -35.10 4.67
N ALA A 52 2.13 -36.38 4.71
CA ALA A 52 1.41 -37.47 4.06
C ALA A 52 -0.02 -37.72 4.58
N HIS A 53 -0.35 -37.25 5.79
CA HIS A 53 -1.69 -37.40 6.38
C HIS A 53 -2.53 -36.12 6.32
N ASN A 54 -1.95 -35.01 5.87
CA ASN A 54 -2.65 -33.74 5.71
C ASN A 54 -2.84 -33.45 4.23
N LEU A 55 -4.07 -33.62 3.73
CA LEU A 55 -4.39 -33.52 2.30
C LEU A 55 -3.92 -32.20 1.66
N LYS A 56 -4.08 -31.07 2.37
CA LYS A 56 -3.68 -29.75 1.87
C LYS A 56 -2.16 -29.60 1.84
N ALA A 57 -1.46 -29.99 2.91
CA ALA A 57 0.01 -29.94 2.93
C ALA A 57 0.65 -30.90 1.92
N SER A 58 0.03 -32.06 1.66
CA SER A 58 0.54 -33.02 0.68
C SER A 58 0.51 -32.48 -0.75
N THR A 59 -0.45 -31.62 -1.11
CA THR A 59 -0.52 -31.02 -2.45
C THR A 59 0.74 -30.24 -2.80
N PHE A 60 1.30 -29.50 -1.84
CA PHE A 60 2.49 -28.66 -2.07
C PHE A 60 3.81 -29.38 -1.72
N LEU A 61 3.82 -30.25 -0.71
CA LEU A 61 5.07 -30.71 -0.09
C LEU A 61 5.42 -32.18 -0.35
N GLN A 62 4.49 -32.97 -0.88
CA GLN A 62 4.72 -34.40 -1.13
C GLN A 62 5.37 -34.58 -2.51
N PRO A 63 6.61 -35.11 -2.59
CA PRO A 63 7.19 -35.45 -3.89
C PRO A 63 6.43 -36.61 -4.53
N GLY A 64 6.35 -36.57 -5.87
CA GLY A 64 5.57 -37.52 -6.66
C GLY A 64 6.17 -37.79 -8.04
N LYS A 65 5.36 -38.41 -8.89
CA LYS A 65 5.73 -38.71 -10.28
C LYS A 65 6.03 -37.44 -11.06
N ASP A 66 5.13 -36.49 -10.91
CA ASP A 66 4.95 -35.23 -11.61
C ASP A 66 4.89 -34.05 -10.61
N ARG A 67 5.44 -34.22 -9.40
CA ARG A 67 5.46 -33.20 -8.34
C ARG A 67 6.83 -33.15 -7.69
N VAL A 68 7.41 -31.95 -7.57
CA VAL A 68 8.76 -31.72 -7.01
C VAL A 68 8.79 -31.98 -5.50
N GLY A 69 7.76 -31.53 -4.77
CA GLY A 69 7.61 -31.75 -3.33
C GLY A 69 8.12 -30.58 -2.48
N SER A 70 8.88 -30.85 -1.43
CA SER A 70 9.23 -29.81 -0.43
C SER A 70 10.61 -29.17 -0.60
N THR A 71 11.46 -29.71 -1.48
CA THR A 71 12.86 -29.30 -1.62
C THR A 71 13.14 -28.82 -3.04
N TYR A 72 13.69 -27.61 -3.16
CA TYR A 72 14.01 -26.96 -4.44
C TYR A 72 15.44 -26.42 -4.38
N LYS A 73 16.16 -26.53 -5.49
CA LYS A 73 17.42 -25.84 -5.73
C LYS A 73 17.15 -24.34 -5.90
N LYS A 74 17.88 -23.53 -5.13
CA LYS A 74 17.75 -22.07 -5.04
C LYS A 74 19.12 -21.40 -5.03
N SER A 75 19.19 -20.12 -5.38
CA SER A 75 20.36 -19.27 -5.20
C SER A 75 20.16 -18.33 -4.00
N VAL A 76 21.14 -18.25 -3.10
CA VAL A 76 21.06 -17.44 -1.87
C VAL A 76 22.31 -16.59 -1.67
N TYR A 77 22.13 -15.43 -1.03
CA TYR A 77 23.24 -14.61 -0.55
C TYR A 77 23.77 -15.15 0.79
N LYS A 78 25.10 -15.31 0.87
CA LYS A 78 25.85 -15.67 2.08
C LYS A 78 26.85 -14.58 2.44
N GLN A 79 27.03 -14.33 3.73
CA GLN A 79 27.98 -13.32 4.21
C GLN A 79 29.31 -13.97 4.60
N TYR A 80 30.41 -13.29 4.33
CA TYR A 80 31.76 -13.68 4.71
C TYR A 80 32.46 -12.60 5.52
N THR A 81 33.46 -13.02 6.29
CA THR A 81 34.26 -12.12 7.15
C THR A 81 35.20 -11.21 6.36
N ASP A 82 35.71 -11.66 5.21
CA ASP A 82 36.68 -10.92 4.40
C ASP A 82 36.64 -11.34 2.90
N SER A 83 37.55 -10.74 2.12
CA SER A 83 37.68 -10.96 0.67
C SER A 83 38.18 -12.36 0.27
N THR A 84 38.53 -13.23 1.22
CA THR A 84 38.92 -14.62 0.91
C THR A 84 37.71 -15.51 0.67
N TYR A 85 36.53 -15.12 1.16
CA TYR A 85 35.29 -15.90 1.09
C TYR A 85 35.41 -17.31 1.70
N THR A 86 36.22 -17.46 2.76
CA THR A 86 36.47 -18.77 3.41
C THR A 86 35.67 -18.98 4.69
N SER A 87 35.47 -17.94 5.49
CA SER A 87 34.72 -18.03 6.76
C SER A 87 33.37 -17.32 6.65
N GLU A 88 32.31 -18.11 6.53
CA GLU A 88 30.91 -17.66 6.49
C GLU A 88 30.49 -17.09 7.86
N ILE A 89 29.73 -15.99 7.85
CA ILE A 89 29.07 -15.42 9.03
C ILE A 89 27.66 -16.04 9.11
N PRO A 90 27.34 -16.79 10.18
CA PRO A 90 26.06 -17.48 10.28
C PRO A 90 24.90 -16.50 10.44
N LYS A 91 23.78 -16.81 9.76
CA LYS A 91 22.52 -16.09 9.88
C LYS A 91 21.65 -16.70 11.00
N PRO A 92 20.77 -15.92 11.65
CA PRO A 92 19.74 -16.46 12.51
C PRO A 92 18.81 -17.42 11.76
N GLY A 93 18.38 -18.52 12.39
CA GLY A 93 17.56 -19.54 11.73
C GLY A 93 16.22 -19.02 11.21
N TRP A 94 15.58 -18.06 11.91
CA TRP A 94 14.33 -17.45 11.47
C TRP A 94 14.48 -16.59 10.21
N LEU A 95 15.70 -16.23 9.79
CA LEU A 95 15.91 -15.45 8.56
C LEU A 95 15.73 -16.30 7.29
N GLY A 96 15.73 -17.63 7.43
CA GLY A 96 15.50 -18.57 6.35
C GLY A 96 16.49 -18.42 5.19
N PHE A 97 15.99 -18.45 3.95
CA PHE A 97 16.85 -18.30 2.78
C PHE A 97 17.30 -16.86 2.52
N LEU A 98 16.63 -15.86 3.12
CA LEU A 98 16.94 -14.44 2.91
C LEU A 98 18.42 -14.14 3.13
N GLY A 99 18.96 -13.22 2.35
CA GLY A 99 20.32 -12.73 2.47
C GLY A 99 20.64 -12.14 3.85
N PRO A 100 21.93 -11.96 4.17
CA PRO A 100 22.35 -11.30 5.41
C PRO A 100 21.82 -9.87 5.54
N ILE A 101 21.60 -9.42 6.77
CA ILE A 101 21.05 -8.09 7.03
C ILE A 101 22.14 -7.02 6.85
N ILE A 102 22.00 -6.14 5.86
CA ILE A 102 22.85 -4.97 5.65
C ILE A 102 22.31 -3.82 6.50
N ARG A 103 23.18 -3.11 7.23
CA ARG A 103 22.79 -1.99 8.10
C ARG A 103 23.67 -0.77 7.85
N ALA A 104 23.06 0.40 7.77
CA ALA A 104 23.77 1.66 7.64
C ALA A 104 23.10 2.78 8.44
N GLU A 105 23.86 3.80 8.82
CA GLU A 105 23.33 5.05 9.34
C GLU A 105 23.42 6.16 8.30
N VAL A 106 22.63 7.21 8.52
CA VAL A 106 22.76 8.46 7.78
C VAL A 106 24.20 8.99 7.82
N GLY A 107 24.74 9.25 6.64
CA GLY A 107 26.09 9.68 6.38
C GLY A 107 27.02 8.54 5.97
N ASP A 108 26.68 7.28 6.22
CA ASP A 108 27.56 6.14 5.94
C ASP A 108 27.70 5.83 4.45
N THR A 109 28.80 5.16 4.12
CA THR A 109 29.04 4.55 2.81
C THR A 109 29.05 3.04 2.97
N ILE A 110 28.21 2.34 2.22
CA ILE A 110 28.16 0.87 2.19
C ILE A 110 29.01 0.41 1.00
N LYS A 111 29.98 -0.46 1.25
CA LYS A 111 30.74 -1.16 0.21
C LYS A 111 30.41 -2.64 0.26
N VAL A 112 29.82 -3.15 -0.81
CA VAL A 112 29.49 -4.57 -0.94
C VAL A 112 30.42 -5.21 -1.95
N HIS A 113 31.31 -6.06 -1.49
CA HIS A 113 32.12 -6.93 -2.32
C HIS A 113 31.31 -8.20 -2.62
N LEU A 114 30.76 -8.28 -3.83
CA LEU A 114 30.01 -9.43 -4.30
C LEU A 114 30.92 -10.38 -5.07
N LYS A 115 30.77 -11.68 -4.83
CA LYS A 115 31.35 -12.74 -5.66
C LYS A 115 30.29 -13.75 -6.03
N ASN A 116 30.20 -14.08 -7.32
CA ASN A 116 29.22 -15.03 -7.81
C ASN A 116 29.83 -16.45 -7.89
N PHE A 117 29.35 -17.37 -7.07
CA PHE A 117 29.73 -18.79 -7.10
C PHE A 117 28.65 -19.69 -7.73
N ALA A 118 27.52 -19.12 -8.15
CA ALA A 118 26.46 -19.86 -8.85
C ALA A 118 26.82 -20.13 -10.32
N SER A 119 25.97 -20.91 -10.99
CA SER A 119 26.18 -21.34 -12.38
C SER A 119 25.78 -20.30 -13.44
N ARG A 120 25.15 -19.19 -13.04
CA ARG A 120 24.60 -18.17 -13.95
C ARG A 120 24.88 -16.73 -13.47
N PRO A 121 24.83 -15.71 -14.35
CA PRO A 121 25.06 -14.32 -13.94
C PRO A 121 23.95 -13.82 -13.00
N TYR A 122 24.35 -12.98 -12.04
CA TYR A 122 23.48 -12.35 -11.06
C TYR A 122 24.06 -11.00 -10.63
N THR A 123 23.31 -10.22 -9.86
CA THR A 123 23.73 -8.89 -9.35
C THR A 123 23.35 -8.69 -7.88
N ILE A 124 23.46 -7.45 -7.41
CA ILE A 124 22.82 -6.96 -6.20
C ILE A 124 22.38 -5.50 -6.41
N HIS A 125 21.08 -5.27 -6.31
CA HIS A 125 20.40 -3.99 -6.46
C HIS A 125 19.76 -3.60 -5.13
N PRO A 126 20.06 -2.41 -4.56
CA PRO A 126 19.54 -2.01 -3.26
C PRO A 126 18.34 -1.06 -3.36
N HIS A 127 17.48 -1.12 -2.35
CA HIS A 127 16.44 -0.13 -2.07
C HIS A 127 16.89 0.85 -0.97
N GLY A 128 16.27 2.04 -0.95
CA GLY A 128 16.44 3.02 0.13
C GLY A 128 17.82 3.66 0.30
N VAL A 129 18.73 3.49 -0.66
CA VAL A 129 20.10 4.04 -0.64
C VAL A 129 20.46 4.65 -1.99
N PHE A 130 21.53 5.45 -2.01
CA PHE A 130 21.94 6.22 -3.19
C PHE A 130 23.20 5.65 -3.81
N TYR A 131 23.24 5.59 -5.14
CA TYR A 131 24.32 5.02 -5.91
C TYR A 131 24.51 5.77 -7.23
N GLU A 132 25.68 5.60 -7.83
CA GLU A 132 25.92 5.99 -9.21
C GLU A 132 25.58 4.80 -10.13
N LYS A 133 25.52 5.04 -11.44
CA LYS A 133 25.16 4.02 -12.43
C LYS A 133 26.09 2.81 -12.45
N ASP A 134 27.32 2.93 -11.93
CA ASP A 134 28.27 1.82 -11.79
C ASP A 134 28.08 0.97 -10.53
N SER A 135 27.03 1.23 -9.75
CA SER A 135 26.76 0.58 -8.47
C SER A 135 25.27 0.29 -8.26
N GLU A 136 24.49 0.28 -9.34
CA GLU A 136 23.06 0.03 -9.34
C GLU A 136 22.72 -1.46 -9.34
N GLY A 137 23.46 -2.24 -10.13
CA GLY A 137 23.28 -3.69 -10.24
C GLY A 137 21.99 -4.12 -10.94
N SER A 138 21.54 -3.38 -11.95
CA SER A 138 20.30 -3.65 -12.68
C SER A 138 20.51 -3.56 -14.19
N LEU A 139 20.25 -4.66 -14.91
CA LEU A 139 20.49 -4.75 -16.35
C LEU A 139 19.29 -4.22 -17.15
N TYR A 140 19.43 -3.04 -17.74
CA TYR A 140 18.45 -2.50 -18.70
C TYR A 140 19.08 -1.49 -19.68
N PRO A 141 18.44 -1.19 -20.84
CA PRO A 141 18.91 -0.16 -21.76
C PRO A 141 18.73 1.25 -21.16
N ASP A 142 19.81 1.74 -20.58
CA ASP A 142 19.89 2.95 -19.75
C ASP A 142 20.75 4.06 -20.38
N MET A 143 21.27 3.82 -21.60
CA MET A 143 22.22 4.68 -22.30
C MET A 143 23.55 4.95 -21.55
N SER A 144 23.88 4.16 -20.53
CA SER A 144 25.12 4.35 -19.76
C SER A 144 26.35 3.85 -20.54
N PRO A 145 27.54 4.46 -20.33
CA PRO A 145 28.80 3.98 -20.89
C PRO A 145 29.14 2.54 -20.48
N GLN A 146 29.81 1.79 -21.36
CA GLN A 146 30.12 0.36 -21.13
C GLN A 146 30.95 0.08 -19.85
N ASP A 147 31.75 1.02 -19.40
CA ASP A 147 32.53 0.91 -18.16
C ASP A 147 31.66 0.97 -16.89
N GLN A 148 30.48 1.59 -16.99
CA GLN A 148 29.46 1.66 -15.94
C GLN A 148 28.44 0.52 -15.99
N LYS A 149 28.64 -0.51 -16.84
CA LYS A 149 27.74 -1.68 -16.97
C LYS A 149 28.29 -2.96 -16.33
N LYS A 150 29.36 -2.87 -15.55
CA LYS A 150 30.04 -4.04 -14.96
C LYS A 150 29.32 -4.56 -13.72
N ASP A 151 28.55 -3.69 -13.08
CA ASP A 151 27.67 -3.98 -11.95
C ASP A 151 26.38 -4.67 -12.39
N ASP A 152 25.90 -4.37 -13.60
CA ASP A 152 24.67 -4.92 -14.20
C ASP A 152 24.69 -6.42 -14.41
N ALA A 153 25.88 -7.07 -14.44
CA ALA A 153 25.97 -8.53 -14.52
C ALA A 153 27.30 -9.07 -13.97
N VAL A 154 27.25 -9.76 -12.83
CA VAL A 154 28.39 -10.49 -12.28
C VAL A 154 28.31 -11.95 -12.72
N PHE A 155 29.09 -12.29 -13.75
CA PHE A 155 29.16 -13.65 -14.29
C PHE A 155 29.73 -14.68 -13.29
N PRO A 156 29.46 -15.99 -13.48
CA PRO A 156 30.00 -17.06 -12.65
C PRO A 156 31.52 -16.96 -12.44
N GLY A 157 31.96 -17.03 -11.18
CA GLY A 157 33.36 -16.87 -10.77
C GLY A 157 33.85 -15.42 -10.71
N GLY A 158 33.09 -14.48 -11.25
CA GLY A 158 33.37 -13.04 -11.25
C GLY A 158 33.15 -12.39 -9.88
N ASN A 159 33.69 -11.19 -9.72
CA ASN A 159 33.48 -10.34 -8.55
C ASN A 159 33.23 -8.89 -8.96
N TYR A 160 32.51 -8.16 -8.12
CA TYR A 160 32.26 -6.74 -8.29
C TYR A 160 32.15 -6.05 -6.93
N THR A 161 32.39 -4.73 -6.89
CA THR A 161 32.24 -3.94 -5.66
C THR A 161 31.23 -2.83 -5.90
N TYR A 162 30.11 -2.91 -5.19
CA TYR A 162 29.06 -1.91 -5.22
C TYR A 162 29.31 -0.87 -4.11
N THR A 163 29.15 0.42 -4.44
CA THR A 163 29.27 1.51 -3.47
C THR A 163 27.96 2.26 -3.36
N TRP A 164 27.37 2.22 -2.17
CA TRP A 164 26.13 2.92 -1.86
C TRP A 164 26.34 3.94 -0.76
N THR A 165 25.52 4.97 -0.73
CA THR A 165 25.60 6.07 0.24
C THR A 165 24.24 6.31 0.86
N VAL A 166 24.23 6.77 2.12
CA VAL A 166 23.02 7.19 2.82
C VAL A 166 23.11 8.69 3.09
N PRO A 167 22.80 9.54 2.10
CA PRO A 167 22.93 10.99 2.24
C PRO A 167 21.97 11.57 3.30
N GLU A 168 22.37 12.70 3.91
CA GLU A 168 21.59 13.35 4.97
C GLU A 168 20.23 13.87 4.48
N ASP A 169 20.17 14.38 3.25
CA ASP A 169 18.95 14.93 2.64
C ASP A 169 17.88 13.85 2.34
N HIS A 170 18.27 12.57 2.39
CA HIS A 170 17.41 11.42 2.16
C HIS A 170 17.29 10.50 3.39
N SER A 171 17.64 11.04 4.56
CA SER A 171 17.50 10.35 5.83
C SER A 171 16.04 10.01 6.16
N PRO A 172 15.82 9.02 7.05
CA PRO A 172 14.53 8.86 7.71
C PRO A 172 14.07 10.19 8.30
N THR A 173 12.82 10.56 8.04
CA THR A 173 12.25 11.83 8.50
C THR A 173 12.13 11.87 10.03
N ALA A 174 11.73 13.01 10.58
CA ALA A 174 11.48 13.15 12.01
C ALA A 174 10.35 12.21 12.50
N ASP A 175 9.36 11.95 11.66
CA ASP A 175 8.19 11.12 11.98
C ASP A 175 8.40 9.63 11.67
N ASP A 176 9.39 9.29 10.83
CA ASP A 176 9.81 7.92 10.61
C ASP A 176 10.39 7.26 11.88
N PRO A 177 10.29 5.92 11.99
CA PRO A 177 11.02 5.19 13.01
C PRO A 177 12.53 5.44 12.91
N ASN A 178 13.27 5.08 13.96
CA ASN A 178 14.72 5.28 13.99
C ASN A 178 15.45 4.53 12.87
N CYS A 179 14.88 3.43 12.38
CA CYS A 179 15.40 2.68 11.24
C CYS A 179 14.26 2.30 10.30
N LEU A 180 14.50 2.42 9.00
CA LEU A 180 13.59 2.06 7.91
C LEU A 180 14.01 0.73 7.29
N THR A 181 13.01 -0.13 7.06
CA THR A 181 13.14 -1.39 6.33
C THR A 181 13.28 -1.12 4.83
N TRP A 182 14.23 -1.77 4.20
CA TRP A 182 14.42 -1.85 2.75
C TRP A 182 14.85 -3.29 2.40
N ILE A 183 15.09 -3.53 1.12
CA ILE A 183 15.64 -4.80 0.63
C ILE A 183 16.82 -4.56 -0.32
N TYR A 184 17.46 -5.65 -0.70
CA TYR A 184 18.30 -5.74 -1.87
C TYR A 184 18.04 -7.09 -2.55
N HIS A 185 18.16 -7.15 -3.88
CA HIS A 185 17.95 -8.38 -4.64
C HIS A 185 18.77 -8.40 -5.93
N SER A 186 18.88 -9.54 -6.61
CA SER A 186 19.46 -9.58 -7.96
C SER A 186 18.45 -9.04 -8.98
N HIS A 187 18.95 -8.41 -10.03
CA HIS A 187 18.15 -7.63 -10.99
C HIS A 187 18.65 -7.81 -12.44
N ILE A 188 18.99 -9.05 -12.82
CA ILE A 188 19.14 -9.42 -14.24
C ILE A 188 17.76 -9.56 -14.87
N ASP A 189 16.97 -10.42 -14.25
CA ASP A 189 15.52 -10.56 -14.45
C ASP A 189 14.96 -10.66 -13.03
N ALA A 190 14.56 -9.52 -12.47
CA ALA A 190 14.27 -9.40 -11.05
C ALA A 190 13.22 -10.43 -10.57
N PRO A 191 12.08 -10.63 -11.26
CA PRO A 191 11.13 -11.68 -10.89
C PRO A 191 11.75 -13.08 -10.80
N LYS A 192 12.48 -13.52 -11.84
CA LYS A 192 13.09 -14.87 -11.86
C LYS A 192 14.22 -15.02 -10.85
N ASP A 193 15.02 -13.97 -10.67
CA ASP A 193 16.12 -13.93 -9.71
C ASP A 193 15.61 -14.01 -8.27
N ILE A 194 14.53 -13.28 -7.93
CA ILE A 194 13.89 -13.30 -6.62
C ILE A 194 13.19 -14.64 -6.37
N ALA A 195 12.43 -15.16 -7.35
CA ALA A 195 11.82 -16.49 -7.28
C ALA A 195 12.87 -17.58 -7.02
N SER A 196 14.05 -17.44 -7.63
CA SER A 196 15.20 -18.33 -7.39
C SER A 196 15.82 -18.21 -6.00
N GLY A 197 15.51 -17.15 -5.23
CA GLY A 197 15.91 -16.97 -3.82
C GLY A 197 16.82 -15.78 -3.52
N LEU A 198 17.19 -14.96 -4.51
CA LEU A 198 18.16 -13.87 -4.35
C LEU A 198 17.52 -12.57 -3.86
N ILE A 199 17.22 -12.53 -2.56
CA ILE A 199 16.68 -11.36 -1.86
C ILE A 199 17.22 -11.30 -0.43
N GLY A 200 17.47 -10.10 0.09
CA GLY A 200 17.88 -9.89 1.48
C GLY A 200 17.46 -8.52 2.02
N PRO A 201 17.41 -8.34 3.34
CA PRO A 201 16.97 -7.08 3.95
C PRO A 201 18.11 -6.07 4.08
N LEU A 202 17.78 -4.80 3.87
CA LEU A 202 18.64 -3.65 4.12
C LEU A 202 17.97 -2.72 5.12
N LEU A 203 18.74 -2.17 6.05
CA LEU A 203 18.24 -1.28 7.10
C LEU A 203 19.02 0.03 7.09
N THR A 204 18.34 1.16 6.90
CA THR A 204 18.95 2.49 7.10
C THR A 204 18.42 3.13 8.37
N CYS A 205 19.31 3.65 9.19
CA CYS A 205 18.99 4.21 10.51
C CYS A 205 19.40 5.67 10.64
N LYS A 206 18.72 6.39 11.53
CA LYS A 206 19.19 7.70 12.02
C LYS A 206 20.57 7.53 12.68
N LYS A 207 21.35 8.61 12.67
CA LYS A 207 22.72 8.63 13.18
C LYS A 207 22.77 8.30 14.69
N GLY A 208 23.68 7.43 15.10
CA GLY A 208 23.91 7.05 16.50
C GLY A 208 23.00 5.97 17.07
N ILE A 209 22.22 5.28 16.23
CA ILE A 209 21.31 4.19 16.63
C ILE A 209 22.03 2.84 16.68
N LEU A 210 23.01 2.62 15.82
CA LEU A 210 23.78 1.38 15.71
C LEU A 210 24.97 1.36 16.68
N THR A 211 25.23 0.21 17.30
CA THR A 211 26.37 -0.02 18.20
C THR A 211 27.62 -0.46 17.46
N GLY A 212 28.74 0.25 17.65
CA GLY A 212 30.11 -0.23 17.39
C GLY A 212 30.28 -1.07 16.11
N SER A 213 31.06 -2.15 16.20
CA SER A 213 31.27 -3.11 15.10
C SER A 213 30.16 -4.17 14.98
N SER A 214 29.36 -4.38 16.03
CA SER A 214 28.24 -5.34 16.03
C SER A 214 27.03 -4.86 15.23
N GLN A 215 26.94 -3.55 14.96
CA GLN A 215 25.86 -2.91 14.21
C GLN A 215 24.46 -3.23 14.75
N ARG A 216 24.36 -3.61 16.03
CA ARG A 216 23.08 -3.87 16.70
C ARG A 216 22.44 -2.54 17.07
N ARG A 217 21.12 -2.44 16.91
CA ARG A 217 20.33 -1.31 17.35
C ARG A 217 20.36 -1.14 18.87
N GLN A 218 20.50 0.10 19.35
CA GLN A 218 20.50 0.44 20.79
C GLN A 218 19.10 0.74 21.33
N ASP A 219 18.16 1.05 20.45
CA ASP A 219 16.82 1.53 20.79
C ASP A 219 15.79 0.40 20.98
N VAL A 220 16.13 -0.82 20.55
CA VAL A 220 15.25 -1.99 20.62
C VAL A 220 15.96 -3.16 21.29
N ASP A 221 15.19 -4.01 21.97
CA ASP A 221 15.74 -5.23 22.58
C ASP A 221 15.99 -6.29 21.48
N ILE A 222 15.06 -6.44 20.52
CA ILE A 222 15.12 -7.42 19.43
C ILE A 222 14.53 -6.84 18.13
N ASP A 223 15.15 -7.13 16.99
CA ASP A 223 14.62 -6.85 15.65
C ASP A 223 14.47 -8.16 14.83
N PHE A 224 13.29 -8.37 14.23
CA PHE A 224 13.00 -9.51 13.34
C PHE A 224 12.76 -9.01 11.91
N PHE A 225 13.12 -9.84 10.92
CA PHE A 225 12.93 -9.53 9.49
C PHE A 225 12.12 -10.65 8.85
N LEU A 226 10.96 -10.32 8.30
CA LEU A 226 10.04 -11.28 7.71
C LEU A 226 9.61 -10.83 6.32
N MET A 227 9.78 -11.72 5.35
CA MET A 227 9.25 -11.68 4.00
C MET A 227 8.00 -12.54 3.93
N PHE A 228 6.90 -11.96 3.48
CA PHE A 228 5.69 -12.68 3.07
C PHE A 228 5.71 -12.79 1.55
N SER A 229 5.64 -14.02 1.03
CA SER A 229 5.72 -14.26 -0.41
C SER A 229 5.12 -15.60 -0.78
N VAL A 230 4.35 -15.63 -1.86
CA VAL A 230 4.08 -16.84 -2.63
C VAL A 230 5.27 -17.05 -3.55
N VAL A 231 6.24 -17.84 -3.08
CA VAL A 231 7.47 -18.11 -3.82
C VAL A 231 7.13 -19.06 -4.97
N ASP A 232 6.97 -18.51 -6.17
CA ASP A 232 6.63 -19.24 -7.38
C ASP A 232 7.88 -19.91 -7.98
N GLU A 233 8.05 -21.20 -7.74
CA GLU A 233 9.18 -21.97 -8.30
C GLU A 233 9.03 -22.24 -9.80
N ASN A 234 7.87 -21.96 -10.41
CA ASN A 234 7.71 -22.03 -11.87
C ASN A 234 8.49 -20.90 -12.58
N LEU A 235 8.65 -19.75 -11.90
CA LEU A 235 9.46 -18.63 -12.40
C LEU A 235 10.96 -18.80 -12.11
N SER A 236 11.33 -19.71 -11.21
CA SER A 236 12.71 -19.98 -10.82
C SER A 236 13.58 -20.39 -12.01
N TRP A 237 14.81 -19.90 -12.05
CA TRP A 237 15.81 -20.33 -13.04
C TRP A 237 16.12 -21.84 -12.96
N TYR A 238 15.78 -22.47 -11.84
CA TYR A 238 16.10 -23.86 -11.54
C TYR A 238 14.92 -24.81 -11.71
N LEU A 239 13.80 -24.40 -12.31
CA LEU A 239 12.63 -25.27 -12.47
C LEU A 239 12.99 -26.61 -13.15
N ASP A 240 13.73 -26.57 -14.26
CA ASP A 240 14.14 -27.77 -14.99
C ASP A 240 15.12 -28.65 -14.18
N ASP A 241 16.06 -28.03 -13.47
CA ASP A 241 16.94 -28.74 -12.53
C ASP A 241 16.11 -29.43 -11.44
N ASN A 242 15.11 -28.74 -10.89
CA ASN A 242 14.25 -29.24 -9.82
C ASN A 242 13.36 -30.41 -10.28
N ILE A 243 12.77 -30.32 -11.47
CA ILE A 243 12.03 -31.41 -12.09
C ILE A 243 12.94 -32.63 -12.26
N ALA A 244 14.16 -32.44 -12.78
CA ALA A 244 15.11 -33.54 -12.99
C ALA A 244 15.64 -34.17 -11.69
N LEU A 245 15.81 -33.37 -10.64
CA LEU A 245 16.39 -33.81 -9.36
C LEU A 245 15.36 -34.48 -8.44
N PHE A 246 14.13 -33.99 -8.39
CA PHE A 246 13.17 -34.33 -7.33
C PHE A 246 11.91 -35.06 -7.82
N CYS A 247 11.48 -34.91 -9.08
CA CYS A 247 10.36 -35.70 -9.61
C CYS A 247 10.80 -37.14 -9.90
N THR A 248 9.95 -38.14 -9.59
CA THR A 248 10.33 -39.54 -9.82
C THR A 248 10.22 -39.97 -11.30
N ASP A 249 9.43 -39.25 -12.11
CA ASP A 249 9.37 -39.42 -13.58
C ASP A 249 9.31 -38.05 -14.29
N PRO A 250 10.47 -37.37 -14.44
CA PRO A 250 10.57 -36.03 -15.01
C PRO A 250 9.96 -35.89 -16.41
N GLY A 251 9.99 -36.97 -17.21
CA GLY A 251 9.47 -36.96 -18.58
C GLY A 251 7.93 -36.94 -18.67
N SER A 252 7.24 -37.09 -17.53
CA SER A 252 5.78 -37.05 -17.46
C SER A 252 5.21 -35.70 -17.02
N VAL A 253 6.07 -34.74 -16.64
CA VAL A 253 5.66 -33.41 -16.18
C VAL A 253 5.18 -32.59 -17.37
N ASP A 254 3.95 -32.08 -17.26
CA ASP A 254 3.45 -30.99 -18.08
C ASP A 254 3.60 -29.69 -17.28
N LYS A 255 4.35 -28.72 -17.81
CA LYS A 255 4.59 -27.44 -17.14
C LYS A 255 3.39 -26.50 -17.24
N GLU A 256 2.49 -26.74 -18.18
CA GLU A 256 1.27 -25.96 -18.38
C GLU A 256 0.09 -26.51 -17.56
N ASP A 257 0.28 -27.65 -16.87
CA ASP A 257 -0.73 -28.21 -15.96
C ASP A 257 -0.91 -27.29 -14.74
N GLU A 258 -2.13 -26.81 -14.53
CA GLU A 258 -2.46 -25.88 -13.44
C GLU A 258 -2.17 -26.48 -12.07
N GLU A 259 -2.44 -27.78 -11.86
CA GLU A 259 -2.15 -28.43 -10.59
C GLU A 259 -0.64 -28.57 -10.33
N PHE A 260 0.17 -28.79 -11.37
CA PHE A 260 1.63 -28.76 -11.27
C PHE A 260 2.12 -27.35 -10.90
N GLN A 261 1.67 -26.32 -11.62
CA GLN A 261 2.07 -24.94 -11.35
C GLN A 261 1.69 -24.53 -9.93
N GLU A 262 0.46 -24.82 -9.50
CA GLU A 262 -0.02 -24.50 -8.17
C GLU A 262 0.77 -25.24 -7.07
N SER A 263 1.15 -26.49 -7.31
CA SER A 263 1.99 -27.24 -6.36
C SER A 263 3.36 -26.62 -6.11
N ASN A 264 3.86 -25.82 -7.07
CA ASN A 264 5.15 -25.13 -7.00
C ASN A 264 5.06 -23.71 -6.42
N LYS A 265 3.85 -23.22 -6.07
CA LYS A 265 3.65 -21.92 -5.43
C LYS A 265 3.72 -22.04 -3.91
N MET A 266 4.88 -21.71 -3.36
CA MET A 266 5.16 -21.86 -1.93
C MET A 266 4.74 -20.63 -1.13
N HIS A 267 3.59 -20.71 -0.47
CA HIS A 267 2.98 -19.66 0.35
C HIS A 267 3.72 -19.49 1.69
N ALA A 268 4.86 -18.81 1.67
CA ALA A 268 5.89 -18.91 2.69
C ALA A 268 6.15 -17.62 3.47
N ILE A 269 6.63 -17.78 4.70
CA ILE A 269 7.28 -16.72 5.49
C ILE A 269 8.77 -17.05 5.56
N ASN A 270 9.63 -16.18 5.01
CA ASN A 270 11.08 -16.40 4.88
C ASN A 270 11.47 -17.74 4.21
N GLY A 271 10.60 -18.28 3.36
CA GLY A 271 10.80 -19.58 2.72
C GLY A 271 10.36 -20.79 3.54
N TYR A 272 9.55 -20.60 4.58
CA TYR A 272 8.94 -21.71 5.33
C TYR A 272 7.42 -21.69 5.26
N VAL A 273 6.83 -22.87 5.15
CA VAL A 273 5.37 -23.08 5.07
C VAL A 273 4.85 -23.96 6.22
N PHE A 274 3.55 -23.94 6.47
CA PHE A 274 2.84 -24.78 7.45
C PHE A 274 3.46 -24.75 8.87
N GLY A 275 3.92 -23.58 9.33
CA GLY A 275 4.49 -23.40 10.67
C GLY A 275 5.93 -23.89 10.83
N ASN A 276 6.65 -24.15 9.74
CA ASN A 276 8.03 -24.65 9.79
C ASN A 276 9.09 -23.57 10.06
N LEU A 277 8.72 -22.28 10.08
CA LEU A 277 9.63 -21.20 10.44
C LEU A 277 10.20 -21.45 11.85
N PRO A 278 11.54 -21.47 12.04
CA PRO A 278 12.13 -21.64 13.36
C PRO A 278 11.59 -20.61 14.37
N GLU A 279 11.32 -21.08 15.59
CA GLU A 279 10.61 -20.29 16.59
C GLU A 279 11.29 -18.94 16.88
N MET A 280 10.51 -17.87 16.79
CA MET A 280 10.91 -16.53 17.16
C MET A 280 10.57 -16.31 18.64
N THR A 281 11.58 -16.22 19.50
CA THR A 281 11.40 -16.10 20.94
C THR A 281 11.70 -14.69 21.42
N MET A 282 10.81 -14.12 22.23
CA MET A 282 10.97 -12.81 22.87
C MET A 282 10.46 -12.83 24.32
N CYS A 283 10.81 -11.81 25.10
CA CYS A 283 10.32 -11.66 26.47
C CYS A 283 9.13 -10.70 26.54
N ALA A 284 8.17 -10.98 27.41
CA ALA A 284 7.13 -10.01 27.74
C ALA A 284 7.75 -8.71 28.26
N GLY A 285 7.33 -7.58 27.70
CA GLY A 285 7.87 -6.25 28.00
C GLY A 285 9.14 -5.86 27.23
N ASP A 286 9.65 -6.71 26.32
CA ASP A 286 10.70 -6.30 25.37
C ASP A 286 10.17 -5.22 24.41
N TYR A 287 11.05 -4.37 23.92
CA TYR A 287 10.76 -3.53 22.77
C TYR A 287 11.21 -4.24 21.49
N VAL A 288 10.23 -4.71 20.70
CA VAL A 288 10.47 -5.52 19.49
C VAL A 288 10.16 -4.70 18.25
N SER A 289 11.10 -4.68 17.30
CA SER A 289 10.91 -4.07 15.98
C SER A 289 10.77 -5.15 14.91
N TRP A 290 9.64 -5.15 14.21
CA TRP A 290 9.37 -6.04 13.10
C TRP A 290 9.61 -5.31 11.78
N HIS A 291 10.54 -5.82 10.98
CA HIS A 291 10.84 -5.36 9.63
C HIS A 291 10.16 -6.31 8.65
N LEU A 292 9.01 -5.90 8.13
CA LEU A 292 8.13 -6.71 7.30
C LEU A 292 8.17 -6.22 5.86
N PHE A 293 8.18 -7.15 4.91
CA PHE A 293 8.02 -6.81 3.50
C PHE A 293 7.32 -7.92 2.72
N GLY A 294 6.60 -7.53 1.67
CA GLY A 294 5.96 -8.44 0.73
C GLY A 294 6.81 -8.60 -0.54
N MET A 295 6.68 -9.72 -1.23
CA MET A 295 7.37 -9.96 -2.52
C MET A 295 6.63 -10.98 -3.36
N GLY A 296 6.57 -10.78 -4.68
CA GLY A 296 6.03 -11.77 -5.61
C GLY A 296 5.20 -11.16 -6.74
N ASN A 297 3.97 -11.63 -6.93
CA ASN A 297 3.11 -11.35 -8.08
C ASN A 297 1.74 -10.79 -7.66
N GLU A 298 0.76 -10.77 -8.57
CA GLU A 298 -0.59 -10.22 -8.34
C GLU A 298 -1.32 -10.86 -7.15
N ILE A 299 -1.10 -12.16 -6.94
CA ILE A 299 -1.66 -12.91 -5.79
C ILE A 299 -1.02 -12.52 -4.46
N ASP A 300 0.12 -11.81 -4.44
CA ASP A 300 0.85 -11.44 -3.24
C ASP A 300 0.26 -10.23 -2.50
N VAL A 301 -1.05 -10.25 -2.30
CA VAL A 301 -1.74 -9.42 -1.31
C VAL A 301 -1.60 -10.14 0.03
N HIS A 302 -0.87 -9.58 1.01
CA HIS A 302 -0.69 -10.23 2.31
C HIS A 302 -1.21 -9.38 3.46
N THR A 303 -1.87 -10.02 4.42
CA THR A 303 -2.33 -9.38 5.65
C THR A 303 -1.79 -10.14 6.86
N ALA A 304 -0.59 -9.74 7.28
CA ALA A 304 0.15 -10.38 8.36
C ALA A 304 -0.47 -10.04 9.72
N TYR A 305 -1.16 -11.00 10.33
CA TYR A 305 -1.85 -10.87 11.61
C TYR A 305 -1.05 -11.50 12.75
N PHE A 306 -0.77 -10.69 13.78
CA PHE A 306 -0.07 -11.11 15.00
C PHE A 306 -1.09 -11.45 16.10
N HIS A 307 -1.47 -12.72 16.21
CA HIS A 307 -2.50 -13.15 17.18
C HIS A 307 -2.07 -12.83 18.61
N GLY A 308 -3.00 -12.29 19.40
CA GLY A 308 -2.79 -12.02 20.84
C GLY A 308 -1.98 -10.77 21.18
N GLU A 309 -1.45 -10.06 20.18
CA GLU A 309 -0.68 -8.82 20.37
C GLU A 309 -1.15 -7.73 19.39
N THR A 310 -0.67 -6.51 19.59
CA THR A 310 -0.95 -5.38 18.68
C THR A 310 0.35 -4.69 18.28
N LEU A 311 0.35 -4.14 17.08
CA LEU A 311 1.45 -3.41 16.46
C LEU A 311 1.22 -1.90 16.52
N ASN A 312 2.29 -1.15 16.45
CA ASN A 312 2.28 0.27 16.15
C ASN A 312 3.03 0.49 14.84
N ILE A 313 2.33 0.94 13.80
CA ILE A 313 2.91 1.24 12.48
C ILE A 313 2.71 2.73 12.24
N ARG A 314 3.82 3.47 12.07
CA ARG A 314 3.78 4.92 11.78
C ARG A 314 2.96 5.72 12.80
N GLY A 315 2.98 5.30 14.06
CA GLY A 315 2.23 5.94 15.14
C GLY A 315 0.75 5.58 15.21
N HIS A 316 0.27 4.61 14.42
CA HIS A 316 -1.10 4.12 14.40
C HIS A 316 -1.20 2.70 14.97
N ARG A 317 -2.23 2.44 15.78
CA ARG A 317 -2.51 1.12 16.35
C ARG A 317 -3.15 0.21 15.29
N THR A 318 -2.53 -0.94 15.06
CA THR A 318 -3.05 -2.03 14.19
C THR A 318 -2.70 -3.39 14.81
N ASP A 319 -3.32 -4.48 14.37
CA ASP A 319 -2.87 -5.86 14.64
C ASP A 319 -2.49 -6.61 13.34
N VAL A 320 -2.82 -6.01 12.19
CA VAL A 320 -2.51 -6.51 10.85
C VAL A 320 -1.56 -5.55 10.14
N ALA A 321 -0.59 -6.10 9.42
CA ALA A 321 0.24 -5.37 8.47
C ALA A 321 -0.08 -5.84 7.03
N SER A 322 -0.52 -4.92 6.19
CA SER A 322 -0.71 -5.16 4.75
C SER A 322 0.63 -5.09 4.03
N LEU A 323 0.95 -6.09 3.21
CA LEU A 323 2.20 -6.21 2.47
C LEU A 323 1.89 -6.66 1.04
N PHE A 324 2.46 -5.97 0.06
CA PHE A 324 2.37 -6.26 -1.38
C PHE A 324 3.79 -6.40 -1.95
N PRO A 325 3.98 -6.73 -3.23
CA PRO A 325 5.32 -6.87 -3.80
C PRO A 325 6.18 -5.61 -3.62
N ALA A 326 7.28 -5.74 -2.86
CA ALA A 326 8.16 -4.64 -2.43
C ALA A 326 7.54 -3.57 -1.51
N THR A 327 6.44 -3.85 -0.83
CA THR A 327 5.97 -2.99 0.27
C THR A 327 6.89 -3.14 1.48
N PHE A 328 7.35 -2.02 2.06
CA PHE A 328 8.23 -2.03 3.24
C PHE A 328 7.56 -1.44 4.47
N VAL A 329 7.52 -2.23 5.55
CA VAL A 329 6.89 -1.87 6.81
C VAL A 329 7.87 -2.06 7.96
N THR A 330 7.89 -1.08 8.87
CA THR A 330 8.53 -1.20 10.18
C THR A 330 7.45 -1.05 11.25
N ALA A 331 7.26 -2.09 12.04
CA ALA A 331 6.23 -2.15 13.08
C ALA A 331 6.85 -2.35 14.46
N ASP A 332 6.42 -1.56 15.44
CA ASP A 332 6.87 -1.69 16.82
C ASP A 332 5.84 -2.50 17.65
N MET A 333 6.34 -3.39 18.51
CA MET A 333 5.55 -4.22 19.41
C MET A 333 6.16 -4.24 20.81
N ILE A 334 5.30 -4.21 21.82
CA ILE A 334 5.67 -4.54 23.21
C ILE A 334 4.81 -5.73 23.63
N PRO A 335 5.33 -6.97 23.56
CA PRO A 335 4.54 -8.16 23.83
C PRO A 335 4.16 -8.20 25.31
N SER A 336 2.93 -8.61 25.59
CA SER A 336 2.31 -8.52 26.90
C SER A 336 1.77 -9.85 27.41
N ASN A 337 1.45 -10.79 26.51
CA ASN A 337 0.75 -12.02 26.84
C ASN A 337 1.68 -13.23 26.63
N PRO A 338 2.26 -13.81 27.69
CA PRO A 338 3.10 -14.99 27.57
C PRO A 338 2.35 -16.20 27.02
N GLY A 339 2.96 -16.88 26.06
CA GLY A 339 2.35 -17.97 25.30
C GLY A 339 3.03 -18.18 23.94
N ARG A 340 2.64 -19.26 23.25
CA ARG A 340 3.00 -19.51 21.84
C ARG A 340 1.85 -19.02 20.96
N TRP A 341 2.12 -18.07 20.08
CA TRP A 341 1.12 -17.35 19.29
C TRP A 341 1.32 -17.60 17.81
N LEU A 342 0.20 -17.58 17.07
CA LEU A 342 0.18 -17.67 15.63
C LEU A 342 0.54 -16.31 14.99
N LEU A 343 1.40 -16.35 14.01
CA LEU A 343 1.57 -15.31 13.00
C LEU A 343 1.08 -15.88 11.67
N SER A 344 0.06 -15.29 11.07
CA SER A 344 -0.56 -15.84 9.85
C SER A 344 -0.91 -14.74 8.87
N CYS A 345 -0.88 -15.07 7.58
CA CYS A 345 -1.58 -14.27 6.57
C CYS A 345 -3.10 -14.50 6.72
N GLN A 346 -3.95 -13.48 6.56
CA GLN A 346 -5.41 -13.61 6.69
C GLN A 346 -6.15 -13.69 5.36
N ILE A 347 -5.42 -13.85 4.26
CA ILE A 347 -5.99 -14.21 2.96
C ILE A 347 -6.40 -15.68 2.97
N ASN A 348 -7.62 -15.96 2.51
CA ASN A 348 -8.22 -17.30 2.55
C ASN A 348 -7.33 -18.37 1.89
N ASP A 349 -6.81 -18.10 0.70
CA ASP A 349 -6.03 -19.09 -0.04
C ASP A 349 -4.62 -19.24 0.55
N HIS A 350 -4.00 -18.14 1.00
CA HIS A 350 -2.68 -18.18 1.62
C HIS A 350 -2.66 -18.94 2.95
N ILE A 351 -3.65 -18.72 3.82
CA ILE A 351 -3.73 -19.44 5.10
C ILE A 351 -4.03 -20.92 4.86
N GLN A 352 -4.83 -21.25 3.84
CA GLN A 352 -5.12 -22.64 3.45
C GLN A 352 -3.87 -23.36 2.92
N ALA A 353 -3.06 -22.65 2.13
CA ALA A 353 -1.80 -23.12 1.56
C ALA A 353 -0.63 -23.10 2.55
N GLY A 354 -0.87 -22.69 3.80
CA GLY A 354 0.07 -22.87 4.90
C GLY A 354 0.91 -21.65 5.25
N MET A 355 0.54 -20.44 4.82
CA MET A 355 1.25 -19.20 5.17
C MET A 355 1.03 -18.81 6.64
N GLY A 356 1.78 -19.45 7.52
CA GLY A 356 1.77 -19.17 8.95
C GLY A 356 3.01 -19.69 9.67
N ALA A 357 3.31 -19.05 10.80
CA ALA A 357 4.45 -19.30 11.68
C ALA A 357 4.04 -19.17 13.15
N LEU A 358 4.91 -19.64 14.05
CA LEU A 358 4.70 -19.49 15.50
C LEU A 358 5.77 -18.58 16.11
N TYR A 359 5.36 -17.75 17.05
CA TYR A 359 6.27 -16.97 17.90
C TYR A 359 5.98 -17.23 19.39
N GLU A 360 7.00 -17.13 20.24
CA GLU A 360 6.89 -17.41 21.66
C GLU A 360 7.21 -16.17 22.49
N VAL A 361 6.26 -15.77 23.34
CA VAL A 361 6.45 -14.73 24.35
C VAL A 361 6.69 -15.40 25.70
N ARG A 362 7.88 -15.21 26.28
CA ARG A 362 8.29 -15.81 27.55
C ARG A 362 8.13 -14.86 28.72
N HIS A 363 7.94 -15.42 29.91
CA HIS A 363 8.08 -14.69 31.16
C HIS A 363 9.57 -14.45 31.46
N CYS A 364 9.98 -13.19 31.48
CA CYS A 364 11.35 -12.79 31.81
C CYS A 364 11.36 -11.79 32.99
N SER A 365 12.55 -11.38 33.44
CA SER A 365 12.73 -10.57 34.65
C SER A 365 12.09 -9.16 34.57
N ARG A 366 11.93 -8.61 33.36
CA ARG A 366 11.12 -7.42 33.12
C ARG A 366 9.66 -7.86 33.12
N GLN A 367 8.90 -7.47 34.14
CA GLN A 367 7.45 -7.60 34.10
C GLN A 367 6.89 -6.41 33.33
N ALA A 368 6.10 -6.67 32.28
CA ALA A 368 5.22 -5.65 31.73
C ALA A 368 4.34 -5.12 32.88
N PRO A 369 4.16 -3.80 33.02
CA PRO A 369 3.32 -3.24 34.08
C PRO A 369 1.90 -3.78 33.92
N ALA A 370 1.40 -4.48 34.95
CA ALA A 370 0.04 -4.98 34.96
C ALA A 370 -0.93 -3.81 34.79
N SER A 371 -1.73 -3.82 33.73
CA SER A 371 -2.72 -2.79 33.46
C SER A 371 -3.85 -2.90 34.49
N THR A 372 -4.06 -1.86 35.29
CA THR A 372 -5.27 -1.71 36.09
C THR A 372 -6.43 -1.37 35.15
N LEU A 373 -7.36 -2.31 34.99
CA LEU A 373 -8.60 -2.10 34.24
C LEU A 373 -9.61 -1.40 35.15
N GLU A 374 -9.67 -0.07 35.06
CA GLU A 374 -10.59 0.77 35.85
C GLU A 374 -11.93 1.04 35.14
N GLY A 375 -12.11 0.49 33.93
CA GLY A 375 -13.30 0.70 33.11
C GLY A 375 -14.50 -0.17 33.50
N ARG A 376 -15.53 -0.13 32.64
CA ARG A 376 -16.78 -0.87 32.81
C ARG A 376 -16.62 -2.31 32.31
N VAL A 377 -17.42 -3.22 32.89
CA VAL A 377 -17.62 -4.56 32.32
C VAL A 377 -18.79 -4.49 31.35
N ARG A 378 -18.53 -4.76 30.07
CA ARG A 378 -19.53 -4.79 29.00
C ARG A 378 -19.92 -6.22 28.69
N LYS A 379 -21.20 -6.53 28.77
CA LYS A 379 -21.72 -7.88 28.53
C LYS A 379 -22.49 -7.90 27.22
N TYR A 380 -22.18 -8.86 26.36
CA TYR A 380 -22.85 -9.12 25.11
C TYR A 380 -23.34 -10.57 25.10
N TYR A 381 -24.59 -10.78 24.67
CA TYR A 381 -25.20 -12.10 24.54
C TYR A 381 -25.38 -12.37 23.05
N ILE A 382 -24.51 -13.19 22.46
CA ILE A 382 -24.45 -13.42 21.01
C ILE A 382 -24.69 -14.90 20.72
N ALA A 383 -25.51 -15.21 19.72
CA ALA A 383 -25.64 -16.58 19.23
C ALA A 383 -25.36 -16.67 17.73
N ALA A 384 -24.74 -17.77 17.30
CA ALA A 384 -24.68 -18.13 15.89
C ALA A 384 -25.95 -18.89 15.52
N LYS A 385 -26.64 -18.46 14.46
CA LYS A 385 -27.89 -19.07 13.96
C LYS A 385 -27.88 -19.19 12.45
N GLU A 386 -28.59 -20.20 11.96
CA GLU A 386 -28.85 -20.36 10.54
C GLU A 386 -29.93 -19.40 10.06
N VAL A 387 -29.69 -18.77 8.91
CA VAL A 387 -30.59 -17.83 8.26
C VAL A 387 -30.65 -18.13 6.77
N GLN A 388 -31.81 -17.90 6.16
CA GLN A 388 -31.92 -17.82 4.71
C GLN A 388 -31.63 -16.37 4.31
N TRP A 389 -30.53 -16.17 3.60
CA TRP A 389 -30.06 -14.87 3.17
C TRP A 389 -30.33 -14.66 1.68
N ASP A 390 -30.89 -13.51 1.34
CA ASP A 390 -31.12 -13.07 -0.03
C ASP A 390 -30.24 -11.85 -0.31
N TYR A 391 -29.31 -11.98 -1.26
CA TYR A 391 -28.36 -10.92 -1.63
C TYR A 391 -29.02 -9.77 -2.39
N GLY A 392 -30.21 -9.97 -2.95
CA GLY A 392 -30.94 -9.01 -3.78
C GLY A 392 -32.44 -9.02 -3.51
N PRO A 393 -32.89 -8.71 -2.27
CA PRO A 393 -34.27 -8.90 -1.82
C PRO A 393 -35.33 -8.11 -2.63
N SER A 394 -34.95 -7.04 -3.32
CA SER A 394 -35.88 -6.33 -4.22
C SER A 394 -36.08 -7.03 -5.57
N GLY A 395 -35.18 -7.95 -5.96
CA GLY A 395 -35.14 -8.57 -7.28
C GLY A 395 -34.75 -7.62 -8.42
N LEU A 396 -34.35 -6.38 -8.10
CA LEU A 396 -34.02 -5.33 -9.05
C LEU A 396 -32.61 -4.77 -8.76
N ASP A 397 -31.91 -4.40 -9.83
CA ASP A 397 -30.77 -3.49 -9.74
C ASP A 397 -31.30 -2.06 -9.56
N GLN A 398 -31.03 -1.46 -8.40
CA GLN A 398 -31.62 -0.17 -8.03
C GLN A 398 -31.09 0.99 -8.87
N SER A 399 -29.96 0.83 -9.56
CA SER A 399 -29.37 1.86 -10.42
C SER A 399 -29.96 1.83 -11.83
N SER A 400 -30.11 0.64 -12.43
CA SER A 400 -30.67 0.49 -13.79
C SER A 400 -32.19 0.28 -13.84
N GLY A 401 -32.81 -0.16 -12.74
CA GLY A 401 -34.21 -0.57 -12.66
C GLY A 401 -34.52 -1.90 -13.34
N LYS A 402 -33.50 -2.61 -13.86
CA LYS A 402 -33.64 -3.92 -14.51
C LYS A 402 -33.80 -5.04 -13.47
N ARG A 403 -34.34 -6.18 -13.90
CA ARG A 403 -34.41 -7.37 -13.04
C ARG A 403 -33.03 -7.99 -12.90
N LEU A 404 -32.69 -8.46 -11.69
CA LEU A 404 -31.40 -9.11 -11.45
C LEU A 404 -31.22 -10.40 -12.27
N SER A 405 -32.31 -11.05 -12.67
CA SER A 405 -32.30 -12.26 -13.51
C SER A 405 -32.53 -11.99 -15.01
N GLU A 406 -32.45 -10.73 -15.44
CA GLU A 406 -32.65 -10.35 -16.84
C GLU A 406 -31.50 -10.86 -17.73
N ALA A 407 -31.83 -11.48 -18.86
CA ALA A 407 -30.84 -12.08 -19.75
C ALA A 407 -29.89 -11.02 -20.36
N GLY A 408 -28.59 -11.28 -20.31
CA GLY A 408 -27.54 -10.38 -20.78
C GLY A 408 -27.24 -9.22 -19.84
N SER A 409 -27.84 -9.18 -18.64
CA SER A 409 -27.45 -8.21 -17.61
C SER A 409 -26.25 -8.73 -16.81
N PRO A 410 -25.37 -7.85 -16.27
CA PRO A 410 -24.27 -8.28 -15.41
C PRO A 410 -24.73 -9.06 -14.17
N ALA A 411 -25.91 -8.73 -13.64
CA ALA A 411 -26.51 -9.43 -12.50
C ALA A 411 -26.95 -10.87 -12.81
N GLU A 412 -27.16 -11.23 -14.09
CA GLU A 412 -27.64 -12.56 -14.48
C GLU A 412 -26.70 -13.65 -13.96
N GLN A 413 -25.39 -13.45 -14.04
CA GLN A 413 -24.37 -14.41 -13.62
C GLN A 413 -24.61 -14.92 -12.18
N PHE A 414 -25.02 -14.04 -11.28
CA PHE A 414 -25.17 -14.33 -9.84
C PHE A 414 -26.61 -14.67 -9.45
N PHE A 415 -27.61 -14.07 -10.11
CA PHE A 415 -29.02 -14.18 -9.70
C PHE A 415 -29.86 -15.13 -10.56
N LYS A 416 -29.32 -15.62 -11.69
CA LYS A 416 -30.02 -16.60 -12.54
C LYS A 416 -30.17 -17.94 -11.82
N ARG A 417 -31.42 -18.31 -11.56
CA ARG A 417 -31.75 -19.64 -11.07
C ARG A 417 -31.96 -20.62 -12.23
N SER A 418 -31.29 -21.76 -12.17
CA SER A 418 -31.47 -22.84 -13.15
C SER A 418 -31.30 -24.21 -12.48
N ILE A 419 -31.36 -25.30 -13.26
CA ILE A 419 -31.04 -26.64 -12.74
C ILE A 419 -29.57 -26.80 -12.36
N TYR A 420 -28.70 -25.89 -12.82
CA TYR A 420 -27.26 -25.91 -12.55
C TYR A 420 -26.79 -24.69 -11.74
N ARG A 421 -27.67 -23.73 -11.39
CA ARG A 421 -27.29 -22.49 -10.70
C ARG A 421 -28.25 -22.16 -9.56
N ILE A 422 -27.69 -21.90 -8.37
CA ILE A 422 -28.44 -21.71 -7.12
C ILE A 422 -29.28 -20.43 -7.18
N GLY A 423 -28.69 -19.32 -7.66
CA GLY A 423 -29.31 -17.99 -7.74
C GLY A 423 -28.87 -17.10 -6.57
N GLY A 424 -29.66 -16.08 -6.22
CA GLY A 424 -29.27 -15.07 -5.22
C GLY A 424 -29.61 -15.36 -3.76
N ALA A 425 -30.11 -16.55 -3.41
CA ALA A 425 -30.56 -16.87 -2.06
C ALA A 425 -29.88 -18.13 -1.51
N TYR A 426 -29.33 -18.04 -0.29
CA TYR A 426 -28.48 -19.07 0.32
C TYR A 426 -28.81 -19.25 1.81
N TRP A 427 -28.70 -20.49 2.30
CA TRP A 427 -28.56 -20.77 3.72
C TRP A 427 -27.17 -20.34 4.18
N LYS A 428 -27.13 -19.58 5.27
CA LYS A 428 -25.94 -18.98 5.88
C LYS A 428 -26.02 -19.07 7.41
N ALA A 429 -24.93 -18.74 8.09
CA ALA A 429 -24.91 -18.51 9.53
C ALA A 429 -24.71 -17.02 9.83
N LYS A 430 -25.38 -16.51 10.86
CA LYS A 430 -25.33 -15.11 11.30
C LYS A 430 -25.18 -15.00 12.81
N TYR A 431 -24.40 -14.04 13.27
CA TYR A 431 -24.38 -13.64 14.67
C TYR A 431 -25.59 -12.75 15.01
N VAL A 432 -26.32 -13.13 16.07
CA VAL A 432 -27.53 -12.41 16.52
C VAL A 432 -27.40 -12.07 17.99
N GLU A 433 -27.74 -10.83 18.35
CA GLU A 433 -27.72 -10.36 19.75
C GLU A 433 -29.02 -10.73 20.49
N TYR A 434 -28.88 -11.09 21.75
CA TYR A 434 -29.96 -11.40 22.68
C TYR A 434 -29.98 -10.41 23.84
N THR A 435 -31.13 -10.28 24.50
CA THR A 435 -31.31 -9.33 25.61
C THR A 435 -30.60 -9.76 26.88
N ASP A 436 -30.46 -11.06 27.11
CA ASP A 436 -29.89 -11.63 28.34
C ASP A 436 -29.30 -13.05 28.16
N GLU A 437 -28.80 -13.62 29.26
CA GLU A 437 -28.17 -14.95 29.33
C GLU A 437 -29.13 -16.12 29.07
N SER A 438 -30.43 -15.88 28.99
CA SER A 438 -31.42 -16.93 28.70
C SER A 438 -31.46 -17.29 27.22
N PHE A 439 -30.98 -16.40 26.34
CA PHE A 439 -31.03 -16.53 24.87
C PHE A 439 -32.44 -16.84 24.34
N ARG A 440 -33.48 -16.29 24.98
CA ARG A 440 -34.89 -16.46 24.58
C ARG A 440 -35.41 -15.35 23.68
N GLU A 441 -35.07 -14.10 23.99
CA GLU A 441 -35.54 -12.92 23.27
C GLU A 441 -34.40 -12.26 22.50
N GLU A 442 -34.55 -12.18 21.18
CA GLU A 442 -33.62 -11.49 20.30
C GLU A 442 -33.76 -9.98 20.46
N LYS A 443 -32.64 -9.28 20.55
CA LYS A 443 -32.64 -7.83 20.63
C LYS A 443 -33.09 -7.28 19.28
N GLN A 444 -34.16 -6.50 19.29
CA GLN A 444 -34.66 -5.87 18.07
C GLN A 444 -33.63 -4.85 17.55
N GLN A 445 -33.30 -4.96 16.25
CA GLN A 445 -32.43 -4.00 15.59
C GLN A 445 -33.11 -2.64 15.54
N SER A 446 -32.36 -1.60 15.90
CA SER A 446 -32.82 -0.21 15.78
C SER A 446 -32.83 0.25 14.33
N GLU A 447 -33.52 1.36 14.05
CA GLU A 447 -33.50 2.01 12.73
C GLU A 447 -32.08 2.41 12.29
N GLU A 448 -31.18 2.72 13.24
CA GLU A 448 -29.79 3.06 12.94
C GLU A 448 -28.95 1.83 12.56
N GLU A 449 -29.37 0.62 12.94
CA GLU A 449 -28.65 -0.65 12.71
C GLU A 449 -29.16 -1.41 11.47
N LYS A 450 -30.20 -0.91 10.78
CA LYS A 450 -30.75 -1.56 9.57
C LYS A 450 -29.71 -1.80 8.48
N HIS A 451 -28.70 -0.94 8.40
CA HIS A 451 -27.62 -1.05 7.42
C HIS A 451 -26.66 -2.20 7.71
N LEU A 452 -26.69 -2.86 8.89
CA LEU A 452 -25.73 -3.93 9.21
C LEU A 452 -25.88 -5.16 8.30
N GLY A 453 -27.04 -5.37 7.68
CA GLY A 453 -27.23 -6.49 6.74
C GLY A 453 -26.92 -7.84 7.38
N ILE A 454 -25.98 -8.60 6.79
CA ILE A 454 -25.55 -9.92 7.29
C ILE A 454 -24.69 -9.82 8.56
N LEU A 455 -24.09 -8.66 8.86
CA LEU A 455 -23.19 -8.48 9.98
C LEU A 455 -23.84 -8.81 11.33
N GLY A 456 -23.01 -9.28 12.25
CA GLY A 456 -23.33 -9.39 13.66
C GLY A 456 -23.54 -8.04 14.36
N PRO A 457 -23.97 -8.06 15.64
CA PRO A 457 -24.10 -6.83 16.43
C PRO A 457 -22.77 -6.11 16.65
N VAL A 458 -22.84 -4.79 16.85
CA VAL A 458 -21.64 -3.98 17.09
C VAL A 458 -21.17 -4.15 18.54
N ILE A 459 -19.95 -4.67 18.71
CA ILE A 459 -19.28 -4.70 20.01
C ILE A 459 -18.50 -3.39 20.18
N LYS A 460 -18.73 -2.65 21.28
CA LYS A 460 -18.04 -1.39 21.55
C LYS A 460 -17.43 -1.37 22.93
N ALA A 461 -16.21 -0.85 23.06
CA ALA A 461 -15.58 -0.66 24.36
C ALA A 461 -14.68 0.57 24.41
N GLU A 462 -14.43 1.08 25.61
CA GLU A 462 -13.42 2.11 25.85
C GLU A 462 -12.15 1.48 26.44
N VAL A 463 -11.02 2.17 26.26
CA VAL A 463 -9.78 1.83 26.96
C VAL A 463 -10.02 1.80 28.47
N GLY A 464 -9.67 0.68 29.10
CA GLY A 464 -9.90 0.36 30.50
C GLY A 464 -11.03 -0.65 30.72
N ASP A 465 -11.90 -0.87 29.74
CA ASP A 465 -13.05 -1.76 29.85
C ASP A 465 -12.66 -3.25 29.78
N THR A 466 -13.57 -4.10 30.26
CA THR A 466 -13.55 -5.56 30.05
C THR A 466 -14.77 -5.96 29.22
N ILE A 467 -14.56 -6.73 28.16
CA ILE A 467 -15.62 -7.23 27.29
C ILE A 467 -15.88 -8.70 27.64
N LEU A 468 -17.13 -9.03 27.95
CA LEU A 468 -17.61 -10.39 28.17
C LEU A 468 -18.61 -10.73 27.06
N VAL A 469 -18.24 -11.69 26.20
CA VAL A 469 -19.12 -12.19 25.15
C VAL A 469 -19.59 -13.57 25.53
N MET A 470 -20.85 -13.67 25.95
CA MET A 470 -21.51 -14.94 26.22
C MET A 470 -22.04 -15.46 24.89
N PHE A 471 -21.38 -16.48 24.36
CA PHE A 471 -21.67 -17.08 23.07
C PHE A 471 -22.44 -18.38 23.22
N VAL A 472 -23.52 -18.55 22.46
CA VAL A 472 -24.24 -19.82 22.32
C VAL A 472 -24.28 -20.22 20.85
N ASN A 473 -23.82 -21.43 20.54
CA ASN A 473 -23.91 -21.94 19.19
C ASN A 473 -25.27 -22.63 18.96
N LYS A 474 -26.18 -21.96 18.25
CA LYS A 474 -27.49 -22.52 17.85
C LYS A 474 -27.50 -23.03 16.41
N ALA A 475 -26.36 -23.03 15.71
CA ALA A 475 -26.21 -23.50 14.34
C ALA A 475 -25.71 -24.96 14.31
N SER A 476 -25.72 -25.58 13.12
CA SER A 476 -25.39 -27.00 12.95
C SER A 476 -23.89 -27.33 12.96
N TRP A 477 -23.02 -26.33 12.80
CA TRP A 477 -21.56 -26.50 12.72
C TRP A 477 -20.88 -25.91 13.95
N PRO A 478 -19.72 -26.45 14.38
CA PRO A 478 -18.96 -25.86 15.48
C PRO A 478 -18.38 -24.51 15.04
N PHE A 479 -18.59 -23.48 15.86
CA PHE A 479 -18.16 -22.11 15.58
C PHE A 479 -17.48 -21.50 16.81
N SER A 480 -16.78 -20.38 16.61
CA SER A 480 -16.11 -19.63 17.68
C SER A 480 -16.37 -18.12 17.53
N ILE A 481 -15.71 -17.32 18.36
CA ILE A 481 -15.61 -15.87 18.21
C ILE A 481 -14.15 -15.45 18.49
N GLN A 482 -13.47 -14.99 17.46
CA GLN A 482 -12.11 -14.48 17.49
C GLN A 482 -12.14 -12.95 17.23
N PRO A 483 -11.69 -12.12 18.17
CA PRO A 483 -11.67 -10.67 17.98
C PRO A 483 -10.35 -10.18 17.37
N HIS A 484 -10.42 -9.03 16.71
CA HIS A 484 -9.28 -8.15 16.41
C HIS A 484 -9.17 -7.01 17.43
N GLY A 485 -7.99 -6.44 17.59
CA GLY A 485 -7.75 -5.16 18.29
C GLY A 485 -7.96 -5.17 19.81
N VAL A 486 -8.10 -6.33 20.44
CA VAL A 486 -8.29 -6.46 21.90
C VAL A 486 -7.29 -7.43 22.51
N SER A 487 -7.01 -7.28 23.81
CA SER A 487 -6.13 -8.19 24.53
C SER A 487 -6.91 -9.35 25.13
N TYR A 488 -6.47 -10.57 24.84
CA TYR A 488 -7.04 -11.80 25.37
C TYR A 488 -5.92 -12.78 25.75
N GLY A 489 -6.14 -13.52 26.83
CA GLY A 489 -5.25 -14.61 27.21
C GLY A 489 -5.60 -15.87 26.43
N LYS A 490 -4.67 -16.84 26.44
CA LYS A 490 -4.83 -18.10 25.72
C LYS A 490 -6.18 -18.77 25.94
N ALA A 491 -6.66 -18.88 27.17
CA ALA A 491 -7.96 -19.51 27.48
C ALA A 491 -9.20 -18.92 26.76
N TRP A 492 -9.10 -17.72 26.18
CA TRP A 492 -10.20 -17.01 25.50
C TRP A 492 -9.91 -16.76 24.01
N GLU A 493 -8.95 -17.48 23.43
CA GLU A 493 -8.66 -17.47 21.99
C GLU A 493 -9.75 -18.25 21.23
N GLY A 494 -10.16 -17.73 20.07
CA GLY A 494 -11.20 -18.32 19.22
C GLY A 494 -10.65 -19.07 18.00
N MET A 495 -9.34 -19.01 17.76
CA MET A 495 -8.66 -19.61 16.60
C MET A 495 -8.06 -20.98 16.95
N GLN A 496 -8.27 -21.98 16.09
CA GLN A 496 -7.73 -23.33 16.30
C GLN A 496 -6.36 -23.54 15.62
N TYR A 497 -5.33 -23.83 16.43
CA TYR A 497 -4.00 -24.28 15.98
C TYR A 497 -3.27 -25.04 17.08
N HIS A 498 -2.21 -25.76 16.74
CA HIS A 498 -1.43 -26.55 17.68
C HIS A 498 -0.36 -25.72 18.41
N ASP A 499 -0.74 -25.13 19.54
CA ASP A 499 0.16 -24.42 20.45
C ASP A 499 0.63 -25.27 21.65
N GLY A 500 0.04 -26.45 21.84
CA GLY A 500 0.30 -27.38 22.95
C GLY A 500 -0.73 -27.30 24.09
N LEU A 501 -1.74 -26.45 23.97
CA LEU A 501 -2.83 -26.28 24.94
C LEU A 501 -4.17 -26.70 24.33
N SER A 502 -4.97 -27.46 25.07
CA SER A 502 -6.35 -27.78 24.68
C SER A 502 -7.31 -26.77 25.32
N GLN A 503 -8.21 -26.20 24.54
CA GLN A 503 -9.10 -25.13 24.99
C GLN A 503 -10.53 -25.32 24.46
N ASN A 504 -11.53 -24.95 25.26
CA ASN A 504 -12.94 -25.13 24.91
C ASN A 504 -13.51 -24.00 24.03
N GLY A 505 -12.84 -22.84 23.95
CA GLY A 505 -13.32 -21.66 23.22
C GLY A 505 -13.03 -21.68 21.72
N VAL A 506 -12.03 -22.42 21.27
CA VAL A 506 -11.59 -22.43 19.86
C VAL A 506 -12.60 -23.12 18.92
N SER A 507 -13.49 -23.95 19.46
CA SER A 507 -14.50 -24.68 18.68
C SER A 507 -15.70 -25.03 19.56
N VAL A 508 -16.70 -24.15 19.60
CA VAL A 508 -17.91 -24.35 20.42
C VAL A 508 -18.89 -25.20 19.63
N ALA A 509 -19.10 -26.43 20.10
CA ALA A 509 -19.99 -27.39 19.46
C ALA A 509 -21.45 -26.88 19.38
N PRO A 510 -22.26 -27.40 18.44
CA PRO A 510 -23.68 -27.12 18.39
C PRO A 510 -24.36 -27.33 19.75
N LEU A 511 -25.28 -26.42 20.10
CA LEU A 511 -26.03 -26.38 21.36
C LEU A 511 -25.18 -26.17 22.63
N HIS A 512 -23.89 -25.87 22.50
CA HIS A 512 -23.02 -25.51 23.62
C HIS A 512 -22.83 -24.01 23.72
N ASN A 513 -22.30 -23.58 24.87
CA ASN A 513 -22.01 -22.19 25.15
C ASN A 513 -20.57 -22.01 25.64
N PHE A 514 -20.07 -20.79 25.48
CA PHE A 514 -18.76 -20.38 25.96
C PHE A 514 -18.78 -18.88 26.26
N THR A 515 -18.06 -18.43 27.28
CA THR A 515 -17.98 -17.01 27.62
C THR A 515 -16.58 -16.51 27.35
N TYR A 516 -16.39 -15.71 26.32
CA TYR A 516 -15.12 -15.05 26.03
C TYR A 516 -14.92 -13.86 26.96
N ARG A 517 -13.68 -13.69 27.45
CA ARG A 517 -13.27 -12.52 28.23
C ARG A 517 -12.10 -11.83 27.56
N TRP A 518 -12.36 -10.63 27.05
CA TRP A 518 -11.36 -9.76 26.45
C TRP A 518 -11.19 -8.49 27.28
N THR A 519 -10.03 -7.87 27.17
CA THR A 519 -9.67 -6.67 27.93
C THR A 519 -9.14 -5.61 26.98
N VAL A 520 -9.35 -4.34 27.33
CA VAL A 520 -8.93 -3.20 26.52
C VAL A 520 -7.92 -2.35 27.29
N PRO A 521 -6.71 -2.87 27.56
CA PRO A 521 -5.66 -2.07 28.19
C PRO A 521 -5.21 -0.91 27.30
N LYS A 522 -4.50 0.06 27.88
CA LYS A 522 -4.03 1.25 27.16
C LYS A 522 -3.20 0.93 25.90
N HIS A 523 -2.44 -0.17 25.92
CA HIS A 523 -1.57 -0.51 24.79
C HIS A 523 -2.32 -1.07 23.57
N VAL A 524 -3.53 -1.62 23.70
CA VAL A 524 -4.35 -2.02 22.53
C VAL A 524 -5.28 -0.91 22.03
N GLY A 525 -5.43 0.15 22.82
CA GLY A 525 -6.29 1.28 22.48
C GLY A 525 -5.71 2.22 21.42
N PRO A 526 -6.53 3.16 20.92
CA PRO A 526 -6.10 4.18 19.97
C PRO A 526 -4.95 5.04 20.53
N THR A 527 -3.94 5.28 19.70
CA THR A 527 -2.80 6.17 20.01
C THR A 527 -3.19 7.65 19.95
N SER A 528 -2.22 8.55 20.13
CA SER A 528 -2.43 9.99 19.91
C SER A 528 -2.70 10.36 18.45
N SER A 529 -2.12 9.62 17.49
CA SER A 529 -2.30 9.86 16.06
C SER A 529 -3.61 9.27 15.53
N ASP A 530 -4.16 8.29 16.24
CA ASP A 530 -5.39 7.61 15.86
C ASP A 530 -6.66 8.44 16.13
N PRO A 531 -7.74 8.15 15.38
CA PRO A 531 -9.06 8.71 15.66
C PRO A 531 -9.56 8.37 17.08
N PRO A 532 -10.64 9.02 17.55
CA PRO A 532 -11.21 8.75 18.87
C PRO A 532 -11.65 7.30 19.07
N CYS A 533 -12.05 6.62 18.00
CA CYS A 533 -12.44 5.22 17.97
C CYS A 533 -11.77 4.54 16.78
N LEU A 534 -11.28 3.31 16.98
CA LEU A 534 -10.74 2.43 15.94
C LEU A 534 -11.75 1.34 15.60
N THR A 535 -11.89 1.08 14.31
CA THR A 535 -12.67 -0.03 13.76
C THR A 535 -11.84 -1.31 13.78
N TRP A 536 -12.49 -2.41 14.16
CA TRP A 536 -12.01 -3.78 14.12
C TRP A 536 -13.16 -4.70 13.72
N MET A 537 -12.91 -5.99 13.67
CA MET A 537 -13.96 -7.00 13.54
C MET A 537 -13.80 -8.12 14.56
N TYR A 538 -14.83 -8.95 14.64
CA TYR A 538 -14.75 -10.29 15.20
C TYR A 538 -15.39 -11.27 14.20
N SER A 539 -14.85 -12.47 14.11
CA SER A 539 -15.37 -13.53 13.23
C SER A 539 -15.24 -14.89 13.90
N SER A 540 -15.87 -15.91 13.33
CA SER A 540 -15.58 -17.29 13.75
C SER A 540 -14.28 -17.74 13.10
N ALA A 541 -13.43 -18.39 13.90
CA ALA A 541 -12.11 -18.87 13.49
C ALA A 541 -11.90 -20.34 13.88
N ALA A 542 -12.99 -21.09 14.11
CA ALA A 542 -12.93 -22.55 14.23
C ALA A 542 -12.49 -23.14 12.88
N ASN A 543 -13.00 -22.59 11.78
CA ASN A 543 -12.40 -22.63 10.46
C ASN A 543 -12.33 -21.21 9.90
N PRO A 544 -11.13 -20.58 9.82
CA PRO A 544 -10.99 -19.16 9.49
C PRO A 544 -11.43 -18.81 8.06
N ILE A 545 -11.60 -19.80 7.17
CA ILE A 545 -12.02 -19.59 5.78
C ILE A 545 -13.52 -19.84 5.64
N LYS A 546 -13.97 -21.03 6.06
CA LYS A 546 -15.35 -21.45 5.83
C LYS A 546 -16.35 -20.70 6.70
N ASP A 547 -15.98 -20.34 7.93
CA ASP A 547 -16.92 -19.72 8.85
C ASP A 547 -17.29 -18.28 8.42
N PRO A 548 -16.31 -17.41 8.05
CA PRO A 548 -16.64 -16.08 7.54
C PRO A 548 -17.37 -16.12 6.19
N SER A 549 -16.98 -17.01 5.26
CA SER A 549 -17.73 -17.23 3.99
C SER A 549 -19.18 -17.69 4.25
N SER A 550 -19.41 -18.46 5.31
CA SER A 550 -20.76 -18.85 5.75
C SER A 550 -21.56 -17.68 6.36
N GLY A 551 -20.94 -16.54 6.69
CA GLY A 551 -21.59 -15.31 7.15
C GLY A 551 -21.25 -14.86 8.58
N LEU A 552 -20.33 -15.53 9.28
CA LEU A 552 -20.02 -15.24 10.69
C LEU A 552 -18.94 -14.16 10.86
N VAL A 553 -19.37 -12.90 10.75
CA VAL A 553 -18.54 -11.72 10.93
C VAL A 553 -19.34 -10.60 11.59
N GLY A 554 -18.71 -9.78 12.43
CA GLY A 554 -19.33 -8.61 13.05
C GLY A 554 -18.32 -7.51 13.39
N PRO A 555 -18.78 -6.25 13.49
CA PRO A 555 -17.92 -5.12 13.78
C PRO A 555 -17.57 -5.01 15.28
N LEU A 556 -16.33 -4.61 15.56
CA LEU A 556 -15.85 -4.28 16.90
C LEU A 556 -15.23 -2.88 16.90
N VAL A 557 -15.53 -2.05 17.90
CA VAL A 557 -15.03 -0.67 17.97
C VAL A 557 -14.38 -0.41 19.33
N ILE A 558 -13.14 0.05 19.31
CA ILE A 558 -12.40 0.42 20.52
C ILE A 558 -12.14 1.93 20.55
N CYS A 559 -12.59 2.58 21.61
CA CYS A 559 -12.54 4.03 21.76
C CYS A 559 -11.62 4.50 22.89
N LYS A 560 -11.14 5.75 22.79
CA LYS A 560 -10.46 6.45 23.88
C LYS A 560 -11.41 6.62 25.08
N PRO A 561 -10.91 6.69 26.33
CA PRO A 561 -11.75 6.83 27.51
C PRO A 561 -12.66 8.07 27.46
N GLY A 562 -13.94 7.91 27.79
CA GLY A 562 -14.93 8.99 27.83
C GLY A 562 -15.45 9.46 26.46
N THR A 563 -15.17 8.74 25.39
CA THR A 563 -15.62 9.04 24.02
C THR A 563 -17.04 8.55 23.75
N LEU A 564 -17.45 7.45 24.38
CA LEU A 564 -18.78 6.88 24.29
C LEU A 564 -19.71 7.52 25.33
N ASP A 565 -20.98 7.69 24.97
CA ASP A 565 -22.03 8.04 25.91
C ASP A 565 -22.55 6.82 26.69
N ASN A 566 -23.58 7.00 27.53
CA ASN A 566 -24.15 5.90 28.31
C ASN A 566 -24.87 4.84 27.46
N ASN A 567 -25.22 5.16 26.22
CA ASN A 567 -25.86 4.25 25.27
C ASN A 567 -24.85 3.61 24.31
N GLY A 568 -23.55 3.92 24.44
CA GLY A 568 -22.51 3.40 23.56
C GLY A 568 -22.39 4.12 22.21
N LYS A 569 -23.02 5.29 22.05
CA LYS A 569 -22.86 6.13 20.86
C LYS A 569 -21.63 7.03 21.01
N GLN A 570 -20.91 7.27 19.92
CA GLN A 570 -19.77 8.18 19.94
C GLN A 570 -20.23 9.64 20.13
N LYS A 571 -19.66 10.34 21.12
CA LYS A 571 -19.98 11.75 21.36
C LYS A 571 -19.55 12.62 20.18
N GLY A 572 -20.45 13.50 19.73
CA GLY A 572 -20.19 14.42 18.62
C GLY A 572 -20.37 13.83 17.22
N ILE A 573 -20.76 12.56 17.12
CA ILE A 573 -21.13 11.88 15.88
C ILE A 573 -22.66 11.73 15.83
N ASP A 574 -23.26 12.20 14.73
CA ASP A 574 -24.69 12.12 14.50
C ASP A 574 -25.10 10.72 14.02
N LYS A 575 -24.28 10.12 13.13
CA LYS A 575 -24.51 8.79 12.52
C LYS A 575 -23.23 7.97 12.45
N GLU A 576 -23.33 6.69 12.80
CA GLU A 576 -22.26 5.70 12.68
C GLU A 576 -22.74 4.60 11.72
N PHE A 577 -21.94 4.29 10.70
CA PHE A 577 -22.21 3.22 9.75
C PHE A 577 -21.06 2.22 9.73
N TYR A 578 -21.39 0.94 9.56
CA TYR A 578 -20.45 -0.18 9.46
C TYR A 578 -20.65 -0.86 8.11
N LEU A 579 -19.61 -0.89 7.29
CA LEU A 579 -19.65 -1.46 5.95
C LEU A 579 -18.54 -2.50 5.80
N LEU A 580 -18.93 -3.74 5.50
CA LEU A 580 -18.06 -4.83 5.11
C LEU A 580 -18.10 -4.97 3.59
N PHE A 581 -16.95 -4.80 2.97
CA PHE A 581 -16.69 -5.10 1.58
C PHE A 581 -16.08 -6.51 1.53
N SER A 582 -16.76 -7.42 0.84
CA SER A 582 -16.32 -8.81 0.71
C SER A 582 -16.96 -9.50 -0.48
N VAL A 583 -16.19 -10.31 -1.19
CA VAL A 583 -16.70 -11.33 -2.10
C VAL A 583 -17.07 -12.55 -1.28
N PHE A 584 -18.36 -12.71 -0.98
CA PHE A 584 -18.85 -13.88 -0.24
C PHE A 584 -18.80 -15.11 -1.16
N ASP A 585 -17.73 -15.89 -1.03
CA ASP A 585 -17.59 -17.15 -1.76
C ASP A 585 -18.43 -18.26 -1.10
N GLU A 586 -19.63 -18.49 -1.65
CA GLU A 586 -20.52 -19.55 -1.17
C GLU A 586 -20.00 -20.95 -1.53
N ASN A 587 -19.00 -21.09 -2.42
CA ASN A 587 -18.35 -22.38 -2.68
C ASN A 587 -17.56 -22.86 -1.46
N LEU A 588 -17.07 -21.93 -0.62
CA LEU A 588 -16.35 -22.22 0.61
C LEU A 588 -17.27 -22.38 1.83
N SER A 589 -18.56 -22.04 1.70
CA SER A 589 -19.54 -22.11 2.78
C SER A 589 -19.78 -23.55 3.28
N TRP A 590 -19.95 -23.70 4.60
CA TRP A 590 -20.39 -24.97 5.20
C TRP A 590 -21.77 -25.42 4.69
N TYR A 591 -22.55 -24.48 4.16
CA TYR A 591 -23.91 -24.69 3.71
C TYR A 591 -24.04 -24.96 2.21
N LEU A 592 -22.94 -25.02 1.44
CA LEU A 592 -22.98 -25.26 -0.01
C LEU A 592 -23.81 -26.51 -0.37
N ASN A 593 -23.54 -27.64 0.26
CA ASN A 593 -24.27 -28.88 0.00
C ASN A 593 -25.77 -28.76 0.37
N ALA A 594 -26.07 -28.10 1.49
CA ALA A 594 -27.46 -27.82 1.88
C ALA A 594 -28.17 -26.93 0.85
N ASN A 595 -27.47 -25.93 0.32
CA ASN A 595 -27.97 -25.03 -0.73
C ASN A 595 -28.21 -25.77 -2.05
N ILE A 596 -27.27 -26.61 -2.49
CA ILE A 596 -27.44 -27.45 -3.69
C ILE A 596 -28.67 -28.35 -3.55
N ARG A 597 -28.79 -29.07 -2.42
CA ARG A 597 -29.94 -29.97 -2.17
C ARG A 597 -31.26 -29.21 -2.11
N TYR A 598 -31.29 -28.05 -1.45
CA TYR A 598 -32.51 -27.27 -1.28
C TYR A 598 -32.96 -26.59 -2.57
N TYR A 599 -32.05 -25.91 -3.27
CA TYR A 599 -32.39 -25.07 -4.43
C TYR A 599 -32.34 -25.81 -5.77
N LEU A 600 -31.36 -26.71 -5.97
CA LEU A 600 -31.18 -27.49 -7.21
C LEU A 600 -31.87 -28.86 -7.15
N ARG A 601 -32.21 -29.36 -5.96
CA ARG A 601 -32.78 -30.72 -5.74
C ARG A 601 -31.86 -31.83 -6.27
N MET A 602 -30.55 -31.62 -6.17
CA MET A 602 -29.51 -32.55 -6.59
C MET A 602 -28.59 -32.87 -5.41
N GLU A 603 -27.87 -33.99 -5.52
CA GLU A 603 -26.72 -34.27 -4.65
C GLU A 603 -25.49 -33.53 -5.17
N GLU A 604 -24.61 -33.10 -4.27
CA GLU A 604 -23.39 -32.34 -4.61
C GLU A 604 -22.52 -33.07 -5.64
N THR A 605 -22.35 -34.39 -5.53
CA THR A 605 -21.56 -35.20 -6.45
C THR A 605 -22.10 -35.24 -7.88
N SER A 606 -23.37 -34.86 -8.07
CA SER A 606 -24.04 -34.84 -9.38
C SER A 606 -23.96 -33.47 -10.05
N VAL A 607 -23.48 -32.44 -9.35
CA VAL A 607 -23.33 -31.08 -9.89
C VAL A 607 -21.95 -30.95 -10.51
N LYS A 608 -21.90 -30.51 -11.76
CA LYS A 608 -20.65 -30.09 -12.39
C LYS A 608 -20.26 -28.73 -11.82
N LYS A 609 -19.16 -28.68 -11.07
CA LYS A 609 -18.55 -27.45 -10.56
C LYS A 609 -17.56 -26.95 -11.61
N ASP A 610 -18.07 -26.36 -12.68
CA ASP A 610 -17.22 -25.64 -13.63
C ASP A 610 -17.08 -24.17 -13.19
N ASP A 611 -16.16 -23.43 -13.81
CA ASP A 611 -15.86 -22.03 -13.47
C ASP A 611 -17.11 -21.16 -13.51
N GLY A 612 -18.04 -21.48 -14.43
CA GLY A 612 -19.35 -20.85 -14.48
C GLY A 612 -20.13 -21.04 -13.17
N PHE A 613 -20.23 -22.26 -12.66
CA PHE A 613 -20.88 -22.55 -11.38
C PHE A 613 -20.20 -21.84 -10.21
N GLU A 614 -18.87 -21.91 -10.13
CA GLU A 614 -18.11 -21.29 -9.04
C GLU A 614 -18.29 -19.78 -9.03
N GLU A 615 -18.19 -19.14 -10.19
CA GLU A 615 -18.37 -17.70 -10.34
C GLU A 615 -19.81 -17.25 -10.02
N SER A 616 -20.86 -18.04 -10.31
CA SER A 616 -22.23 -17.67 -9.84
C SER A 616 -22.35 -17.54 -8.32
N ASN A 617 -21.49 -18.23 -7.59
CA ASN A 617 -21.58 -18.35 -6.13
C ASN A 617 -20.63 -17.37 -5.43
N ARG A 618 -19.87 -16.55 -6.17
CA ARG A 618 -19.03 -15.47 -5.67
C ARG A 618 -19.83 -14.18 -5.59
N MET A 619 -20.42 -13.92 -4.42
CA MET A 619 -21.38 -12.82 -4.23
C MET A 619 -20.66 -11.53 -3.78
N HIS A 620 -20.42 -10.62 -4.72
CA HIS A 620 -19.71 -9.36 -4.55
C HIS A 620 -20.56 -8.31 -3.82
N ALA A 621 -20.48 -8.26 -2.50
CA ALA A 621 -21.49 -7.60 -1.68
C ALA A 621 -20.95 -6.57 -0.67
N ILE A 622 -21.77 -5.58 -0.34
CA ILE A 622 -21.58 -4.70 0.82
C ILE A 622 -22.58 -5.09 1.90
N ASN A 623 -22.10 -5.51 3.07
CA ASN A 623 -22.93 -6.05 4.16
C ASN A 623 -23.84 -7.23 3.73
N GLY A 624 -23.40 -8.00 2.73
CA GLY A 624 -24.13 -9.12 2.17
C GLY A 624 -25.26 -8.73 1.20
N LEU A 625 -25.34 -7.49 0.75
CA LEU A 625 -26.30 -7.04 -0.27
C LEU A 625 -25.58 -6.53 -1.52
N MET A 626 -26.25 -6.63 -2.66
CA MET A 626 -25.70 -6.30 -3.98
C MET A 626 -26.64 -5.38 -4.76
N PHE A 627 -26.11 -4.69 -5.76
CA PHE A 627 -26.88 -3.90 -6.74
C PHE A 627 -27.84 -2.87 -6.11
N GLY A 628 -27.40 -2.19 -5.05
CA GLY A 628 -28.17 -1.11 -4.42
C GLY A 628 -29.24 -1.55 -3.42
N ASN A 629 -29.24 -2.82 -2.98
CA ASN A 629 -30.29 -3.38 -2.13
C ASN A 629 -30.13 -3.06 -0.63
N LEU A 630 -29.03 -2.45 -0.20
CA LEU A 630 -28.76 -2.08 1.18
C LEU A 630 -29.59 -0.87 1.62
N ALA A 631 -30.44 -1.09 2.62
CA ALA A 631 -31.28 -0.05 3.21
C ALA A 631 -30.64 0.58 4.46
N GLY A 632 -31.11 1.76 4.84
CA GLY A 632 -30.77 2.40 6.13
C GLY A 632 -29.62 3.40 6.09
N LEU A 633 -29.04 3.67 4.92
CA LEU A 633 -27.98 4.66 4.71
C LEU A 633 -28.54 6.06 4.45
N ASN A 634 -29.18 6.65 5.46
CA ASN A 634 -29.78 7.98 5.38
C ASN A 634 -29.06 8.97 6.30
N VAL A 635 -28.60 10.08 5.74
CA VAL A 635 -27.89 11.15 6.45
C VAL A 635 -28.53 12.52 6.17
N CYS A 636 -28.35 13.44 7.10
CA CYS A 636 -28.76 14.83 6.91
C CYS A 636 -27.58 15.68 6.47
N GLU A 637 -27.84 16.68 5.63
CA GLU A 637 -26.85 17.69 5.23
C GLU A 637 -26.23 18.34 6.49
N GLY A 638 -24.89 18.32 6.58
CA GLY A 638 -24.12 18.86 7.69
C GLY A 638 -23.95 17.93 8.91
N ASP A 639 -24.50 16.71 8.89
CA ASP A 639 -24.26 15.71 9.94
C ASP A 639 -22.78 15.33 10.05
N ASN A 640 -22.31 15.07 11.26
CA ASN A 640 -21.02 14.42 11.48
C ASN A 640 -21.21 12.91 11.39
N VAL A 641 -20.70 12.30 10.33
CA VAL A 641 -20.85 10.87 10.04
C VAL A 641 -19.51 10.15 10.26
N SER A 642 -19.54 9.04 10.99
CA SER A 642 -18.42 8.11 11.15
C SER A 642 -18.69 6.85 10.33
N TRP A 643 -17.80 6.55 9.39
CA TRP A 643 -17.81 5.35 8.56
C TRP A 643 -16.76 4.37 9.06
N HIS A 644 -17.21 3.19 9.45
CA HIS A 644 -16.38 2.08 9.89
C HIS A 644 -16.34 1.05 8.77
N LEU A 645 -15.20 0.92 8.11
CA LEU A 645 -15.03 0.10 6.92
C LEU A 645 -14.22 -1.16 7.26
N LEU A 646 -14.63 -2.30 6.71
CA LEU A 646 -14.08 -3.62 6.96
C LEU A 646 -13.82 -4.33 5.63
N GLY A 647 -12.69 -5.02 5.49
CA GLY A 647 -12.40 -5.93 4.38
C GLY A 647 -12.25 -7.38 4.84
N LEU A 648 -12.68 -8.34 4.01
CA LEU A 648 -12.62 -9.78 4.30
C LEU A 648 -12.63 -10.59 2.99
N GLY A 649 -11.86 -11.68 2.92
CA GLY A 649 -11.93 -12.67 1.84
C GLY A 649 -10.56 -13.18 1.36
N SER A 650 -10.36 -13.34 0.04
CA SER A 650 -9.14 -13.88 -0.59
C SER A 650 -8.30 -12.78 -1.28
N GLU A 651 -7.33 -13.15 -2.12
CA GLU A 651 -6.52 -12.20 -2.90
C GLU A 651 -7.36 -11.36 -3.87
N ALA A 652 -8.54 -11.86 -4.28
CA ALA A 652 -9.52 -11.11 -5.07
C ALA A 652 -10.09 -9.89 -4.32
N ASP A 653 -10.06 -9.89 -2.98
CA ASP A 653 -10.66 -8.84 -2.15
C ASP A 653 -9.77 -7.59 -2.02
N VAL A 654 -9.39 -7.00 -3.15
CA VAL A 654 -8.78 -5.68 -3.28
C VAL A 654 -9.88 -4.65 -3.53
N HIS A 655 -10.32 -3.97 -2.47
CA HIS A 655 -11.47 -3.05 -2.55
C HIS A 655 -11.05 -1.59 -2.45
N GLY A 656 -11.42 -0.77 -3.45
CA GLY A 656 -11.38 0.69 -3.35
C GLY A 656 -12.75 1.26 -2.97
N ALA A 657 -13.06 1.42 -1.68
CA ALA A 657 -14.38 1.91 -1.24
C ALA A 657 -14.55 3.41 -1.50
N VAL A 658 -15.31 3.79 -2.54
CA VAL A 658 -15.52 5.17 -2.99
C VAL A 658 -16.89 5.69 -2.57
N PHE A 659 -16.93 6.95 -2.14
CA PHE A 659 -18.16 7.68 -1.82
C PHE A 659 -18.46 8.74 -2.88
N GLN A 660 -19.42 8.48 -3.75
CA GLN A 660 -19.75 9.40 -4.81
C GLN A 660 -20.25 10.76 -4.26
N GLY A 661 -19.76 11.86 -4.82
CA GLY A 661 -20.28 13.22 -4.56
C GLY A 661 -19.83 13.88 -3.25
N ASN A 662 -19.27 13.14 -2.31
CA ASN A 662 -18.74 13.64 -1.03
C ASN A 662 -17.32 13.10 -0.79
N THR A 663 -16.56 13.76 0.08
CA THR A 663 -15.18 13.36 0.40
C THR A 663 -15.07 12.88 1.84
N LEU A 664 -14.14 11.96 2.08
CA LEU A 664 -13.77 11.45 3.39
C LEU A 664 -12.60 12.25 4.00
N GLN A 665 -12.53 12.22 5.32
CA GLN A 665 -11.39 12.69 6.10
C GLN A 665 -10.83 11.56 6.94
N MET A 666 -9.54 11.28 6.77
CA MET A 666 -8.80 10.23 7.48
C MET A 666 -7.43 10.77 7.87
N ASN A 667 -7.01 10.61 9.14
CA ASN A 667 -5.72 11.10 9.64
C ASN A 667 -5.43 12.58 9.34
N GLY A 668 -6.46 13.42 9.25
CA GLY A 668 -6.35 14.84 8.88
C GLY A 668 -6.07 15.10 7.39
N MET A 669 -6.12 14.07 6.55
CA MET A 669 -6.00 14.11 5.10
C MET A 669 -7.36 13.99 4.43
N ARG A 670 -7.45 14.49 3.20
CA ARG A 670 -8.61 14.39 2.33
C ARG A 670 -8.47 13.20 1.40
N ARG A 671 -9.51 12.39 1.34
CA ARG A 671 -9.64 11.22 0.45
C ARG A 671 -11.07 11.14 -0.08
N ASP A 672 -11.29 10.34 -1.10
CA ASP A 672 -12.58 9.98 -1.68
C ASP A 672 -12.82 8.47 -1.69
N SER A 673 -11.72 7.71 -1.67
CA SER A 673 -11.66 6.27 -1.56
C SER A 673 -11.00 5.82 -0.25
N THR A 674 -11.18 4.55 0.08
CA THR A 674 -10.40 3.86 1.11
C THR A 674 -10.13 2.44 0.65
N ASN A 675 -8.86 2.04 0.63
CA ASN A 675 -8.49 0.69 0.24
C ASN A 675 -8.72 -0.28 1.40
N LEU A 676 -9.34 -1.42 1.11
CA LEU A 676 -9.62 -2.49 2.06
C LEU A 676 -9.18 -3.82 1.46
N PHE A 677 -8.49 -4.59 2.28
CA PHE A 677 -8.02 -5.96 2.05
C PHE A 677 -8.56 -6.88 3.17
N PRO A 678 -8.47 -8.21 3.05
CA PRO A 678 -8.95 -9.11 4.09
C PRO A 678 -8.36 -8.83 5.47
N HIS A 679 -9.21 -8.66 6.49
CA HIS A 679 -8.84 -8.31 7.86
C HIS A 679 -8.17 -6.94 8.02
N THR A 680 -8.46 -6.00 7.10
CA THR A 680 -8.07 -4.60 7.27
C THR A 680 -9.28 -3.73 7.59
N PHE A 681 -9.02 -2.62 8.30
CA PHE A 681 -10.06 -1.81 8.88
C PHE A 681 -9.74 -0.33 8.71
N ALA A 682 -10.78 0.47 8.52
CA ALA A 682 -10.65 1.91 8.48
C ALA A 682 -11.76 2.61 9.26
N THR A 683 -11.43 3.80 9.78
CA THR A 683 -12.39 4.74 10.36
C THR A 683 -12.26 6.06 9.61
N ALA A 684 -13.30 6.44 8.89
CA ALA A 684 -13.34 7.65 8.09
C ALA A 684 -14.46 8.59 8.56
N PHE A 685 -14.22 9.89 8.48
CA PHE A 685 -15.22 10.90 8.83
C PHE A 685 -15.72 11.62 7.59
N MET A 686 -17.01 11.94 7.58
CA MET A 686 -17.64 12.69 6.51
C MET A 686 -18.58 13.74 7.09
N GLN A 687 -18.62 14.91 6.46
CA GLN A 687 -19.68 15.88 6.65
C GLN A 687 -20.32 16.14 5.27
N PRO A 688 -21.51 15.58 4.99
CA PRO A 688 -22.11 15.65 3.67
C PRO A 688 -22.65 17.06 3.41
N ASP A 689 -22.30 17.63 2.26
CA ASP A 689 -22.68 18.99 1.84
C ASP A 689 -23.41 19.02 0.49
N ASN A 690 -23.57 17.85 -0.14
CA ASN A 690 -24.29 17.69 -1.39
C ASN A 690 -25.60 16.94 -1.15
N ASN A 691 -26.74 17.55 -1.49
CA ASN A 691 -28.06 16.97 -1.29
C ASN A 691 -28.48 16.14 -2.50
N GLY A 692 -28.82 14.87 -2.28
CA GLY A 692 -29.13 13.94 -3.36
C GLY A 692 -29.05 12.49 -2.92
N ILE A 693 -29.15 11.59 -3.91
CA ILE A 693 -28.88 10.17 -3.74
C ILE A 693 -27.56 9.90 -4.45
N PHE A 694 -26.66 9.23 -3.76
CA PHE A 694 -25.30 8.96 -4.22
C PHE A 694 -24.99 7.47 -4.02
N GLU A 695 -23.96 6.99 -4.72
CA GLU A 695 -23.49 5.62 -4.59
C GLU A 695 -22.29 5.51 -3.64
N ILE A 696 -22.23 4.41 -2.89
CA ILE A 696 -21.04 3.88 -2.24
C ILE A 696 -20.68 2.62 -3.00
N TYR A 697 -19.49 2.53 -3.58
CA TYR A 697 -19.17 1.41 -4.47
C TYR A 697 -17.69 1.03 -4.36
N CYS A 698 -17.38 -0.18 -4.82
CA CYS A 698 -15.99 -0.60 -5.01
C CYS A 698 -15.47 -0.08 -6.35
N GLN A 699 -14.33 0.61 -6.35
CA GLN A 699 -13.69 1.17 -7.55
C GLN A 699 -13.05 0.10 -8.44
N THR A 700 -12.77 -1.07 -7.89
CA THR A 700 -12.30 -2.26 -8.62
C THR A 700 -13.37 -2.68 -9.62
N SER A 701 -13.04 -2.65 -10.90
CA SER A 701 -14.01 -2.59 -12.00
C SER A 701 -14.92 -3.82 -12.10
N ASN A 702 -14.36 -5.01 -11.91
CA ASN A 702 -15.10 -6.26 -11.90
C ASN A 702 -16.00 -6.37 -10.66
N HIS A 703 -15.57 -5.94 -9.46
CA HIS A 703 -16.44 -5.84 -8.28
C HIS A 703 -17.63 -4.90 -8.52
N TYR A 704 -17.38 -3.74 -9.13
CA TYR A 704 -18.44 -2.79 -9.50
C TYR A 704 -19.46 -3.41 -10.46
N GLN A 705 -18.99 -4.05 -11.53
CA GLN A 705 -19.84 -4.72 -12.51
C GLN A 705 -20.60 -5.92 -11.91
N ALA A 706 -19.98 -6.64 -10.99
CA ALA A 706 -20.57 -7.77 -10.28
C ALA A 706 -21.59 -7.36 -9.21
N GLY A 707 -21.71 -6.07 -8.88
CA GLY A 707 -22.79 -5.53 -8.04
C GLY A 707 -22.38 -5.01 -6.68
N MET A 708 -21.08 -4.85 -6.40
CA MET A 708 -20.57 -4.28 -5.15
C MET A 708 -20.74 -2.75 -5.11
N ARG A 709 -22.00 -2.32 -5.05
CA ARG A 709 -22.42 -0.92 -5.00
C ARG A 709 -23.73 -0.77 -4.26
N GLU A 710 -23.82 0.28 -3.46
CA GLU A 710 -24.95 0.61 -2.60
C GLU A 710 -25.30 2.09 -2.67
N ARG A 711 -26.49 2.47 -2.19
CA ARG A 711 -26.98 3.86 -2.27
C ARG A 711 -27.11 4.48 -0.89
N TYR A 712 -26.66 5.72 -0.76
CA TYR A 712 -26.91 6.54 0.43
C TYR A 712 -27.63 7.84 0.05
N SER A 713 -28.49 8.30 0.96
CA SER A 713 -29.28 9.51 0.74
C SER A 713 -28.85 10.62 1.69
N VAL A 714 -28.63 11.81 1.12
CA VAL A 714 -28.37 13.04 1.87
C VAL A 714 -29.60 13.93 1.72
N SER A 715 -30.24 14.28 2.84
CA SER A 715 -31.48 15.05 2.87
C SER A 715 -31.40 16.31 3.76
N LYS A 716 -32.28 17.28 3.53
CA LYS A 716 -32.35 18.51 4.33
C LYS A 716 -33.22 18.32 5.58
N CYS A 717 -32.59 18.17 6.74
CA CYS A 717 -33.28 17.89 8.01
C CYS A 717 -33.44 19.09 8.97
N GLY A 718 -33.14 20.32 8.52
CA GLY A 718 -33.47 21.53 9.28
C GLY A 718 -32.51 21.95 10.40
N LYS A 719 -31.28 21.41 10.48
CA LYS A 719 -30.21 21.99 11.32
C LYS A 719 -29.93 23.44 10.86
N ARG A 720 -29.91 24.39 11.81
CA ARG A 720 -29.79 25.84 11.55
C ARG A 720 -28.38 26.20 11.07
N GLY A 721 -28.32 26.69 9.83
CA GLY A 721 -27.25 27.53 9.29
C GLY A 721 -26.45 26.84 8.19
N PRO A 722 -26.65 27.19 6.90
CA PRO A 722 -25.58 26.96 5.94
C PRO A 722 -24.37 27.74 6.44
N ALA A 723 -23.19 27.11 6.46
CA ALA A 723 -21.94 27.86 6.43
C ALA A 723 -22.08 28.90 5.31
N LEU A 724 -21.61 30.14 5.56
CA LEU A 724 -21.57 31.23 4.58
C LEU A 724 -21.27 30.65 3.20
N ALA A 725 -22.20 30.83 2.25
CA ALA A 725 -22.02 30.31 0.90
C ALA A 725 -20.60 30.68 0.43
N PRO A 726 -19.74 29.69 0.11
CA PRO A 726 -18.36 29.97 -0.23
C PRO A 726 -18.33 31.04 -1.32
N GLN A 727 -17.62 32.14 -1.04
CA GLN A 727 -17.41 33.17 -2.05
C GLN A 727 -16.45 32.62 -3.09
N TYR A 728 -17.00 31.99 -4.13
CA TYR A 728 -16.24 31.60 -5.30
C TYR A 728 -15.79 32.85 -6.05
N LYS A 729 -14.48 33.04 -6.20
CA LYS A 729 -13.90 34.30 -6.70
C LYS A 729 -13.41 34.21 -8.13
N ARG A 730 -13.01 33.02 -8.58
CA ARG A 730 -12.35 32.81 -9.86
C ARG A 730 -12.99 31.64 -10.60
N VAL A 731 -13.25 31.87 -11.88
CA VAL A 731 -13.73 30.85 -12.81
C VAL A 731 -12.58 30.49 -13.73
N ARG A 732 -12.32 29.19 -13.88
CA ARG A 732 -11.36 28.64 -14.84
C ARG A 732 -12.14 27.84 -15.86
N THR A 733 -11.87 28.08 -17.14
CA THR A 733 -12.55 27.39 -18.22
C THR A 733 -11.56 26.51 -18.96
N TYR A 734 -11.90 25.24 -19.14
CA TYR A 734 -11.14 24.27 -19.94
C TYR A 734 -12.00 23.80 -21.09
N TYR A 735 -11.41 23.70 -22.29
CA TYR A 735 -12.08 23.22 -23.49
C TYR A 735 -11.54 21.82 -23.80
N ILE A 736 -12.37 20.80 -23.57
CA ILE A 736 -11.96 19.39 -23.67
C ILE A 736 -12.77 18.70 -24.76
N VAL A 737 -12.12 17.84 -25.52
CA VAL A 737 -12.77 17.01 -26.54
C VAL A 737 -12.48 15.54 -26.24
N ALA A 738 -13.49 14.67 -26.37
CA ALA A 738 -13.27 13.24 -26.50
C ALA A 738 -13.07 12.90 -27.98
N GLU A 739 -11.88 12.40 -28.32
CA GLU A 739 -11.48 12.09 -29.69
C GLU A 739 -11.12 10.62 -29.85
N GLU A 740 -11.52 10.04 -30.98
CA GLU A 740 -11.10 8.69 -31.34
C GLU A 740 -9.75 8.73 -32.06
N VAL A 741 -8.77 7.99 -31.53
CA VAL A 741 -7.40 7.93 -32.05
C VAL A 741 -6.98 6.48 -32.23
N VAL A 742 -6.00 6.24 -33.11
CA VAL A 742 -5.24 4.99 -33.09
C VAL A 742 -4.12 5.17 -32.06
N TRP A 743 -4.21 4.44 -30.97
CA TRP A 743 -3.20 4.38 -29.93
C TRP A 743 -2.29 3.17 -30.18
N ASP A 744 -0.98 3.40 -30.13
CA ASP A 744 0.02 2.35 -30.22
C ASP A 744 0.70 2.23 -28.86
N TYR A 745 0.49 1.17 -28.11
CA TYR A 745 1.11 1.00 -26.79
C TYR A 745 2.63 0.91 -26.87
N MET A 746 3.16 0.47 -28.03
CA MET A 746 4.57 0.21 -28.24
C MET A 746 5.05 0.62 -29.64
N PRO A 747 5.22 1.94 -29.89
CA PRO A 747 5.70 2.44 -31.18
C PRO A 747 7.10 1.96 -31.57
N ASP A 748 8.00 1.77 -30.59
CA ASP A 748 9.39 1.34 -30.82
C ASP A 748 9.78 0.14 -29.93
N ARG A 749 10.05 -1.02 -30.56
CA ARG A 749 10.53 -2.27 -29.94
C ARG A 749 12.04 -2.35 -29.74
N SER A 750 12.80 -1.29 -30.03
CA SER A 750 14.26 -1.29 -29.87
C SER A 750 14.69 -1.58 -28.42
N TRP A 751 14.09 -0.89 -27.44
CA TRP A 751 14.40 -1.03 -26.03
C TRP A 751 14.10 -2.44 -25.50
N GLU A 752 12.90 -2.97 -25.77
CA GLU A 752 12.48 -4.33 -25.39
C GLU A 752 13.43 -5.39 -25.95
N ARG A 753 13.79 -5.28 -27.23
CA ARG A 753 14.70 -6.24 -27.88
C ARG A 753 16.13 -6.18 -27.33
N GLU A 754 16.61 -4.98 -26.98
CA GLU A 754 17.92 -4.80 -26.36
C GLU A 754 17.93 -5.43 -24.95
N ARG A 755 16.89 -5.17 -24.13
CA ARG A 755 16.72 -5.75 -22.79
C ARG A 755 16.77 -7.29 -22.83
N HIS A 756 16.09 -7.90 -23.80
CA HIS A 756 16.02 -9.36 -23.92
C HIS A 756 17.06 -9.96 -24.88
N ASN A 757 18.10 -9.20 -25.26
CA ASN A 757 19.22 -9.62 -26.11
C ASN A 757 18.79 -10.35 -27.41
N HIS A 758 17.71 -9.89 -28.04
CA HIS A 758 17.10 -10.51 -29.23
C HIS A 758 16.65 -11.98 -29.08
N SER A 759 16.47 -12.47 -27.85
CA SER A 759 15.96 -13.82 -27.62
C SER A 759 14.51 -13.97 -28.09
N ALA A 760 14.14 -15.17 -28.54
CA ALA A 760 12.78 -15.52 -28.94
C ALA A 760 11.86 -15.85 -27.74
N GLU A 761 12.35 -15.66 -26.51
CA GLU A 761 11.68 -15.99 -25.24
C GLU A 761 11.17 -14.73 -24.51
N SER A 762 11.03 -13.60 -25.21
CA SER A 762 10.49 -12.37 -24.62
C SER A 762 9.00 -12.52 -24.30
N TYR A 763 8.63 -12.31 -23.02
CA TYR A 763 7.22 -12.26 -22.59
C TYR A 763 6.41 -11.20 -23.35
N ALA A 764 7.08 -10.19 -23.93
CA ALA A 764 6.44 -9.16 -24.72
C ALA A 764 5.68 -9.70 -25.94
N ASP A 765 6.05 -10.85 -26.49
CA ASP A 765 5.36 -11.41 -27.66
C ASP A 765 3.93 -11.88 -27.34
N VAL A 766 3.59 -12.15 -26.07
CA VAL A 766 2.20 -12.43 -25.65
C VAL A 766 1.29 -11.24 -25.97
N PHE A 767 1.75 -10.02 -25.70
CA PHE A 767 0.97 -8.78 -25.82
C PHE A 767 1.21 -8.04 -27.15
N LEU A 768 2.40 -8.17 -27.73
CA LEU A 768 2.82 -7.37 -28.89
C LEU A 768 2.80 -8.13 -30.22
N SER A 769 2.62 -9.45 -30.20
CA SER A 769 2.48 -10.24 -31.43
C SER A 769 1.13 -9.96 -32.10
N ASN A 770 1.14 -9.86 -33.43
CA ASN A 770 -0.05 -9.74 -34.25
C ASN A 770 -0.23 -10.98 -35.16
N GLU A 771 0.35 -12.10 -34.76
CA GLU A 771 0.23 -13.37 -35.47
C GLU A 771 -0.85 -14.25 -34.82
N ASN A 772 -1.28 -15.31 -35.51
CA ASN A 772 -2.25 -16.30 -34.99
C ASN A 772 -3.57 -15.72 -34.46
N GLY A 773 -4.03 -14.59 -35.00
CA GLY A 773 -5.29 -13.94 -34.61
C GLY A 773 -5.17 -12.91 -33.49
N LEU A 774 -3.97 -12.69 -32.93
CA LEU A 774 -3.71 -11.64 -31.94
C LEU A 774 -3.64 -10.24 -32.59
N LEU A 775 -3.88 -9.18 -31.80
CA LEU A 775 -4.03 -7.80 -32.30
C LEU A 775 -2.71 -7.00 -32.33
N GLY A 776 -1.76 -7.35 -31.46
CA GLY A 776 -0.50 -6.62 -31.28
C GLY A 776 -0.68 -5.28 -30.57
N SER A 777 0.18 -4.30 -30.83
CA SER A 777 0.26 -3.07 -30.00
C SER A 777 -0.72 -1.94 -30.34
N ARG A 778 -1.51 -2.05 -31.42
CA ARG A 778 -2.29 -0.93 -31.98
C ARG A 778 -3.78 -1.12 -31.80
N TYR A 779 -4.43 -0.14 -31.18
CA TYR A 779 -5.85 -0.16 -30.86
C TYR A 779 -6.48 1.20 -31.16
N LYS A 780 -7.72 1.18 -31.64
CA LYS A 780 -8.57 2.37 -31.64
C LYS A 780 -9.07 2.62 -30.22
N LYS A 781 -8.93 3.86 -29.77
CA LYS A 781 -9.24 4.32 -28.40
C LYS A 781 -9.93 5.68 -28.43
N ALA A 782 -10.63 6.04 -27.36
CA ALA A 782 -11.17 7.38 -27.14
C ALA A 782 -10.37 8.07 -26.02
N VAL A 783 -9.91 9.30 -26.26
CA VAL A 783 -9.05 10.03 -25.32
C VAL A 783 -9.49 11.48 -25.14
N TYR A 784 -9.24 12.04 -23.95
CA TYR A 784 -9.47 13.46 -23.71
C TYR A 784 -8.31 14.31 -24.26
N ARG A 785 -8.62 15.38 -24.98
CA ARG A 785 -7.65 16.36 -25.50
C ARG A 785 -8.11 17.79 -25.21
N GLU A 786 -7.15 18.67 -24.92
CA GLU A 786 -7.43 20.08 -24.62
C GLU A 786 -7.34 20.92 -25.91
N TYR A 787 -8.22 21.92 -25.99
CA TYR A 787 -8.28 22.91 -27.07
C TYR A 787 -8.10 24.31 -26.51
N THR A 788 -7.66 25.25 -27.35
CA THR A 788 -7.36 26.63 -26.92
C THR A 788 -8.60 27.43 -26.55
N ASP A 789 -9.74 27.14 -27.19
CA ASP A 789 -11.00 27.86 -26.99
C ASP A 789 -12.24 27.01 -27.40
N GLY A 790 -13.43 27.60 -27.22
CA GLY A 790 -14.71 26.95 -27.51
C GLY A 790 -15.06 26.81 -28.98
N THR A 791 -14.19 27.21 -29.91
CA THR A 791 -14.38 26.92 -31.34
C THR A 791 -13.97 25.48 -31.67
N PHE A 792 -13.14 24.84 -30.83
CA PHE A 792 -12.61 23.50 -31.02
C PHE A 792 -11.89 23.30 -32.37
N GLN A 793 -11.20 24.33 -32.86
CA GLN A 793 -10.43 24.28 -34.11
C GLN A 793 -8.94 24.03 -33.89
N THR A 794 -8.37 24.56 -32.81
CA THR A 794 -6.94 24.48 -32.53
C THR A 794 -6.68 23.62 -31.29
N PRO A 795 -6.14 22.41 -31.45
CA PRO A 795 -5.74 21.59 -30.32
C PRO A 795 -4.58 22.27 -29.59
N LYS A 796 -4.57 22.17 -28.27
CA LYS A 796 -3.48 22.69 -27.45
C LYS A 796 -2.32 21.68 -27.49
N GLU A 797 -1.20 22.10 -28.06
CA GLU A 797 -0.01 21.25 -28.15
C GLU A 797 0.54 20.93 -26.75
N ARG A 798 0.89 19.66 -26.52
CA ARG A 798 1.62 19.22 -25.33
C ARG A 798 3.10 19.51 -25.55
N ILE A 799 3.56 20.65 -25.05
CA ILE A 799 4.97 21.08 -25.10
C ILE A 799 5.44 21.33 -23.67
N ASN A 800 6.75 21.25 -23.41
CA ASN A 800 7.39 21.67 -22.16
C ASN A 800 6.90 20.94 -20.91
N GLY A 801 6.91 19.61 -20.94
CA GLY A 801 6.72 18.78 -19.74
C GLY A 801 5.43 17.96 -19.70
N ASP A 802 4.47 18.19 -20.60
CA ASP A 802 3.20 17.43 -20.65
C ASP A 802 3.25 16.18 -21.56
N GLU A 803 4.38 15.91 -22.21
CA GLU A 803 4.56 14.74 -23.09
C GLU A 803 4.33 13.41 -22.35
N HIS A 804 4.72 13.37 -21.07
CA HIS A 804 4.56 12.20 -20.20
C HIS A 804 3.10 11.81 -19.97
N LEU A 805 2.12 12.69 -20.22
CA LEU A 805 0.71 12.38 -19.98
C LEU A 805 0.22 11.23 -20.87
N GLY A 806 0.87 10.96 -22.01
CA GLY A 806 0.54 9.80 -22.84
C GLY A 806 -0.96 9.74 -23.18
N ILE A 807 -1.62 8.66 -22.78
CA ILE A 807 -3.05 8.47 -23.04
C ILE A 807 -3.95 9.41 -22.24
N LEU A 808 -3.51 9.81 -21.04
CA LEU A 808 -4.27 10.65 -20.10
C LEU A 808 -4.78 11.91 -20.77
N GLY A 809 -5.90 12.42 -20.26
CA GLY A 809 -6.36 13.76 -20.56
C GLY A 809 -5.41 14.87 -20.07
N PRO A 810 -5.69 16.14 -20.42
CA PRO A 810 -4.91 17.27 -19.90
C PRO A 810 -4.88 17.31 -18.36
N PHE A 811 -3.76 17.78 -17.81
CA PHE A 811 -3.63 17.92 -16.36
C PHE A 811 -4.42 19.15 -15.86
N LEU A 812 -5.64 18.91 -15.38
CA LEU A 812 -6.51 19.95 -14.86
C LEU A 812 -6.06 20.40 -13.46
N TRP A 813 -6.31 21.66 -13.13
CA TRP A 813 -5.86 22.22 -11.86
C TRP A 813 -6.79 23.31 -11.33
N ALA A 814 -6.94 23.33 -10.01
CA ALA A 814 -7.75 24.34 -9.32
C ALA A 814 -7.16 24.71 -7.96
N GLU A 815 -7.54 25.88 -7.46
CA GLU A 815 -7.37 26.24 -6.05
C GLU A 815 -8.72 26.15 -5.31
N VAL A 816 -8.67 25.89 -4.00
CA VAL A 816 -9.86 25.97 -3.14
C VAL A 816 -10.54 27.34 -3.27
N GLY A 817 -11.84 27.32 -3.60
CA GLY A 817 -12.65 28.51 -3.89
C GLY A 817 -12.76 28.87 -5.38
N ASP A 818 -12.18 28.07 -6.28
CA ASP A 818 -12.38 28.20 -7.73
C ASP A 818 -13.68 27.50 -8.19
N ILE A 819 -14.13 27.88 -9.39
CA ILE A 819 -15.13 27.14 -10.18
C ILE A 819 -14.44 26.70 -11.46
N LEU A 820 -14.51 25.41 -11.77
CA LEU A 820 -14.07 24.85 -13.05
C LEU A 820 -15.27 24.72 -14.00
N ASN A 821 -15.20 25.39 -15.14
CA ASN A 821 -16.12 25.23 -16.24
C ASN A 821 -15.45 24.34 -17.30
N ILE A 822 -15.90 23.10 -17.40
CA ILE A 822 -15.41 22.15 -18.41
C ILE A 822 -16.36 22.17 -19.59
N VAL A 823 -15.95 22.85 -20.66
CA VAL A 823 -16.68 22.88 -21.92
C VAL A 823 -16.25 21.66 -22.72
N PHE A 824 -17.07 20.62 -22.67
CA PHE A 824 -16.78 19.32 -23.25
C PHE A 824 -17.51 19.14 -24.58
N LYS A 825 -16.77 18.82 -25.64
CA LYS A 825 -17.34 18.39 -26.92
C LYS A 825 -17.10 16.90 -27.11
N ASN A 826 -18.15 16.14 -27.39
CA ASN A 826 -17.99 14.74 -27.74
C ASN A 826 -17.81 14.60 -29.26
N ASN A 827 -16.61 14.28 -29.72
CA ASN A 827 -16.31 14.03 -31.14
C ASN A 827 -16.19 12.53 -31.46
N ALA A 828 -16.45 11.66 -30.49
CA ALA A 828 -16.47 10.22 -30.67
C ALA A 828 -17.81 9.74 -31.23
N THR A 829 -17.86 8.45 -31.61
CA THR A 829 -19.03 7.82 -32.24
C THR A 829 -20.14 7.41 -31.26
N ARG A 830 -19.90 7.54 -29.94
CA ARG A 830 -20.83 7.12 -28.89
C ARG A 830 -20.97 8.17 -27.78
N PRO A 831 -22.03 8.13 -26.96
CA PRO A 831 -22.20 9.07 -25.85
C PRO A 831 -21.11 8.88 -24.79
N TYR A 832 -20.57 9.99 -24.31
CA TYR A 832 -19.59 10.05 -23.21
C TYR A 832 -19.91 11.22 -22.28
N SER A 833 -19.31 11.24 -21.10
CA SER A 833 -19.40 12.36 -20.16
C SER A 833 -18.03 12.75 -19.61
N VAL A 834 -18.01 13.73 -18.72
CA VAL A 834 -16.84 14.07 -17.90
C VAL A 834 -17.31 14.33 -16.47
N HIS A 835 -16.77 13.57 -15.53
CA HIS A 835 -16.98 13.75 -14.10
C HIS A 835 -15.65 13.66 -13.36
N ALA A 836 -15.51 14.37 -12.25
CA ALA A 836 -14.29 14.37 -11.46
C ALA A 836 -14.55 13.98 -10.01
N HIS A 837 -13.61 13.26 -9.44
CA HIS A 837 -13.56 12.97 -8.02
C HIS A 837 -13.31 14.24 -7.18
N GLY A 838 -13.70 14.20 -5.91
CA GLY A 838 -13.45 15.26 -4.92
C GLY A 838 -14.29 16.54 -5.05
N VAL A 839 -14.61 16.97 -6.28
CA VAL A 839 -15.31 18.24 -6.57
C VAL A 839 -16.81 18.20 -6.24
N LEU A 840 -17.45 19.37 -6.19
CA LEU A 840 -18.89 19.50 -5.97
C LEU A 840 -19.61 19.86 -7.28
N GLU A 841 -20.51 18.97 -7.70
CA GLU A 841 -21.45 19.19 -8.80
C GLU A 841 -22.87 19.35 -8.24
N ARG A 842 -23.48 20.53 -8.45
CA ARG A 842 -24.79 20.89 -7.84
C ARG A 842 -26.00 20.44 -8.65
N GLU A 843 -25.82 20.11 -9.93
CA GLU A 843 -26.93 19.66 -10.76
C GLU A 843 -27.27 18.20 -10.40
N THR A 844 -28.57 17.94 -10.22
CA THR A 844 -29.08 16.78 -9.49
C THR A 844 -28.85 15.43 -10.20
N GLY A 845 -28.16 14.51 -9.53
CA GLY A 845 -28.41 13.06 -9.57
C GLY A 845 -27.75 12.24 -10.69
N GLN A 846 -27.80 12.69 -11.94
CA GLN A 846 -27.18 11.97 -13.07
C GLN A 846 -26.26 12.91 -13.87
N PRO A 847 -25.00 12.50 -14.13
CA PRO A 847 -24.08 13.30 -14.93
C PRO A 847 -24.68 13.62 -16.29
N GLN A 848 -24.62 14.88 -16.72
CA GLN A 848 -25.09 15.24 -18.05
C GLN A 848 -24.30 14.45 -19.12
N VAL A 849 -25.00 13.78 -20.03
CA VAL A 849 -24.36 12.98 -21.08
C VAL A 849 -24.22 13.80 -22.36
N ALA A 850 -23.03 13.82 -22.96
CA ALA A 850 -22.82 14.42 -24.26
C ALA A 850 -22.96 13.36 -25.35
N ASN A 851 -24.02 13.44 -26.16
CA ASN A 851 -24.14 12.62 -27.37
C ASN A 851 -23.09 13.04 -28.44
N PRO A 852 -22.76 12.17 -29.41
CA PRO A 852 -21.87 12.51 -30.51
C PRO A 852 -22.21 13.85 -31.18
N GLY A 853 -21.22 14.73 -31.30
CA GLY A 853 -21.34 16.08 -31.86
C GLY A 853 -21.84 17.16 -30.89
N ASN A 854 -22.39 16.78 -29.73
CA ASN A 854 -22.90 17.75 -28.75
C ASN A 854 -21.76 18.40 -27.94
N ILE A 855 -22.06 19.60 -27.45
CA ILE A 855 -21.22 20.33 -26.49
C ILE A 855 -22.01 20.48 -25.20
N VAL A 856 -21.43 20.02 -24.10
CA VAL A 856 -21.99 20.09 -22.75
C VAL A 856 -21.00 20.86 -21.86
N THR A 857 -21.50 21.70 -20.97
CA THR A 857 -20.64 22.43 -20.01
C THR A 857 -20.89 21.90 -18.61
N TYR A 858 -19.88 21.26 -18.03
CA TYR A 858 -19.91 20.83 -16.64
C TYR A 858 -19.36 21.94 -15.75
N ARG A 859 -20.03 22.17 -14.62
CA ARG A 859 -19.62 23.18 -13.65
C ARG A 859 -19.26 22.51 -12.34
N TRP A 860 -17.96 22.47 -12.03
CA TRP A 860 -17.43 21.91 -10.80
C TRP A 860 -17.04 23.02 -9.83
N GLU A 861 -17.66 23.03 -8.66
CA GLU A 861 -17.27 23.89 -7.57
C GLU A 861 -16.16 23.22 -6.76
N VAL A 862 -15.18 24.01 -6.32
CA VAL A 862 -14.04 23.53 -5.52
C VAL A 862 -14.17 24.03 -4.08
N PRO A 863 -15.02 23.41 -3.24
CA PRO A 863 -15.13 23.73 -1.83
C PRO A 863 -13.86 23.34 -1.05
N GLU A 864 -13.78 23.75 0.22
CA GLU A 864 -12.67 23.38 1.11
C GLU A 864 -12.51 21.85 1.24
N ARG A 865 -13.62 21.10 1.23
CA ARG A 865 -13.59 19.64 1.26
C ARG A 865 -13.09 18.98 -0.04
N ALA A 866 -13.04 19.69 -1.16
CA ALA A 866 -12.42 19.18 -2.39
C ALA A 866 -10.90 19.39 -2.42
N GLY A 867 -10.37 20.19 -1.51
CA GLY A 867 -8.94 20.50 -1.43
C GLY A 867 -8.21 19.79 -0.28
N PRO A 868 -6.91 20.11 -0.14
CA PRO A 868 -6.05 19.46 0.85
C PRO A 868 -6.51 19.72 2.29
N GLY A 869 -6.63 18.66 3.07
CA GLY A 869 -6.81 18.72 4.51
C GLY A 869 -5.60 19.30 5.26
N PRO A 870 -5.69 19.45 6.59
CA PRO A 870 -4.60 19.97 7.42
C PRO A 870 -3.27 19.24 7.26
N ASN A 871 -3.30 17.92 7.11
CA ASN A 871 -2.10 17.07 7.06
C ASN A 871 -1.67 16.71 5.63
N ASP A 872 -2.44 17.11 4.61
CA ASP A 872 -2.06 16.90 3.21
C ASP A 872 -0.90 17.80 2.77
N SER A 873 -0.36 17.49 1.59
CA SER A 873 0.55 18.38 0.87
C SER A 873 -0.17 19.62 0.34
N ALA A 874 0.53 20.51 -0.37
CA ALA A 874 -0.09 21.74 -0.88
C ALA A 874 -1.21 21.49 -1.90
N CYS A 875 -1.22 20.30 -2.51
CA CYS A 875 -2.24 19.83 -3.43
C CYS A 875 -2.61 18.37 -3.14
N VAL A 876 -3.81 17.99 -3.56
CA VAL A 876 -4.30 16.61 -3.58
C VAL A 876 -4.66 16.22 -5.02
N PRO A 877 -4.33 15.00 -5.47
CA PRO A 877 -4.78 14.47 -6.76
C PRO A 877 -6.22 13.97 -6.68
N TRP A 878 -6.91 14.11 -7.80
CA TRP A 878 -8.16 13.49 -8.17
C TRP A 878 -8.05 13.01 -9.61
N ILE A 879 -8.99 12.18 -10.05
CA ILE A 879 -9.15 11.84 -11.45
C ILE A 879 -10.46 12.40 -11.99
N TYR A 880 -10.53 12.52 -13.31
CA TYR A 880 -11.76 12.71 -14.04
C TYR A 880 -11.89 11.69 -15.17
N TYR A 881 -13.10 11.23 -15.43
CA TYR A 881 -13.42 10.12 -16.31
C TYR A 881 -14.88 10.21 -16.79
N SER A 882 -15.26 9.36 -17.75
CA SER A 882 -16.63 9.24 -18.22
C SER A 882 -17.44 8.32 -17.30
N THR A 883 -18.69 8.68 -17.05
CA THR A 883 -19.61 7.98 -16.14
C THR A 883 -20.79 7.35 -16.88
N VAL A 884 -20.78 7.33 -18.22
CA VAL A 884 -21.84 6.68 -19.01
C VAL A 884 -21.73 5.17 -18.82
N ASP A 885 -20.55 4.62 -19.06
CA ASP A 885 -20.14 3.30 -18.60
C ASP A 885 -18.76 3.43 -17.95
N PRO A 886 -18.69 3.63 -16.61
CA PRO A 886 -17.44 3.90 -15.90
C PRO A 886 -16.30 2.92 -16.20
N VAL A 887 -16.64 1.66 -16.49
CA VAL A 887 -15.65 0.62 -16.74
C VAL A 887 -15.24 0.61 -18.21
N LYS A 888 -16.19 0.46 -19.13
CA LYS A 888 -15.87 0.37 -20.56
C LYS A 888 -15.28 1.67 -21.11
N ASP A 889 -15.75 2.83 -20.64
CA ASP A 889 -15.25 4.13 -21.09
C ASP A 889 -13.81 4.37 -20.62
N MET A 890 -13.47 3.95 -19.39
CA MET A 890 -12.11 4.03 -18.84
C MET A 890 -11.15 3.16 -19.66
N TYR A 891 -11.48 1.87 -19.86
CA TYR A 891 -10.63 0.97 -20.66
C TYR A 891 -10.53 1.41 -22.14
N SER A 892 -11.56 2.07 -22.66
CA SER A 892 -11.50 2.70 -23.99
C SER A 892 -10.53 3.89 -24.06
N GLY A 893 -10.11 4.47 -22.92
CA GLY A 893 -9.05 5.49 -22.82
C GLY A 893 -9.46 6.82 -22.16
N LEU A 894 -10.69 6.96 -21.65
CA LEU A 894 -11.21 8.23 -21.12
C LEU A 894 -10.92 8.41 -19.63
N ILE A 895 -9.71 8.87 -19.32
CA ILE A 895 -9.28 9.20 -17.97
C ILE A 895 -8.27 10.37 -17.99
N GLY A 896 -8.28 11.21 -16.96
CA GLY A 896 -7.29 12.28 -16.83
C GLY A 896 -7.11 12.76 -15.38
N PRO A 897 -5.98 13.44 -15.08
CA PRO A 897 -5.66 13.90 -13.74
C PRO A 897 -6.21 15.31 -13.46
N LEU A 898 -6.67 15.50 -12.22
CA LEU A 898 -7.05 16.79 -11.65
C LEU A 898 -6.27 17.01 -10.35
N LYS A 899 -5.58 18.13 -10.20
CA LYS A 899 -5.03 18.53 -8.88
C LYS A 899 -5.81 19.69 -8.27
N VAL A 900 -6.15 19.56 -7.00
CA VAL A 900 -6.76 20.65 -6.23
C VAL A 900 -5.79 21.11 -5.15
N CYS A 901 -5.47 22.40 -5.17
CA CYS A 901 -4.44 23.00 -4.33
C CYS A 901 -5.02 23.98 -3.31
N ARG A 902 -4.28 24.18 -2.22
CA ARG A 902 -4.60 25.27 -1.28
C ARG A 902 -4.56 26.61 -2.01
N ARG A 903 -5.39 27.54 -1.54
CA ARG A 903 -5.48 28.88 -2.14
C ARG A 903 -4.13 29.59 -2.11
N GLY A 904 -3.68 30.06 -3.27
CA GLY A 904 -2.40 30.73 -3.47
C GLY A 904 -1.19 29.81 -3.58
N ALA A 905 -1.35 28.49 -3.64
CA ALA A 905 -0.25 27.53 -3.81
C ALA A 905 0.21 27.41 -5.27
N LEU A 906 -0.63 27.78 -6.24
CA LEU A 906 -0.33 27.63 -7.67
C LEU A 906 0.22 28.92 -8.29
N GLN A 907 1.10 28.76 -9.27
CA GLN A 907 1.55 29.78 -10.19
C GLN A 907 0.47 30.05 -11.28
N SER A 908 0.71 30.99 -12.19
CA SER A 908 -0.26 31.32 -13.25
C SER A 908 -0.41 30.23 -14.31
N ASP A 909 0.62 29.41 -14.49
CA ASP A 909 0.67 28.24 -15.38
C ASP A 909 0.07 26.97 -14.76
N GLY A 910 -0.30 27.02 -13.47
CA GLY A 910 -0.84 25.88 -12.74
C GLY A 910 0.21 25.01 -12.07
N ILE A 911 1.50 25.35 -12.14
CA ILE A 911 2.56 24.64 -11.41
C ILE A 911 2.59 25.12 -9.96
N ARG A 912 2.82 24.21 -9.02
CA ARG A 912 3.05 24.56 -7.61
C ARG A 912 4.23 25.53 -7.45
N LYS A 913 4.11 26.51 -6.55
CA LYS A 913 5.15 27.55 -6.34
C LYS A 913 6.48 27.04 -5.78
N ASP A 914 6.45 25.92 -5.07
CA ASP A 914 7.56 25.34 -4.32
C ASP A 914 8.33 24.26 -5.10
N VAL A 915 7.85 23.86 -6.27
CA VAL A 915 8.48 22.83 -7.11
C VAL A 915 8.81 23.37 -8.50
N LYS A 916 9.67 22.66 -9.21
CA LYS A 916 10.05 23.01 -10.59
C LYS A 916 9.26 22.23 -11.63
N ARG A 917 8.86 21.00 -11.31
CA ARG A 917 8.20 20.07 -12.23
C ARG A 917 7.17 19.24 -11.50
N GLU A 918 6.18 18.80 -12.27
CA GLU A 918 5.08 17.97 -11.80
C GLU A 918 4.79 16.93 -12.88
N PHE A 919 4.72 15.67 -12.48
CA PHE A 919 4.42 14.54 -13.36
C PHE A 919 3.19 13.80 -12.86
N ALA A 920 2.31 13.37 -13.75
CA ALA A 920 1.15 12.53 -13.44
C ALA A 920 1.30 11.18 -14.14
N LEU A 921 1.30 10.10 -13.37
CA LEU A 921 1.42 8.74 -13.86
C LEU A 921 0.21 7.92 -13.41
N LEU A 922 -0.45 7.30 -14.38
CA LEU A 922 -1.49 6.31 -14.20
C LEU A 922 -0.90 4.93 -14.46
N PHE A 923 -1.03 4.08 -13.46
CA PHE A 923 -0.78 2.65 -13.53
C PHE A 923 -2.14 1.98 -13.74
N LEU A 924 -2.26 1.28 -14.87
CA LEU A 924 -3.48 0.59 -15.27
C LEU A 924 -3.14 -0.49 -16.30
N VAL A 925 -3.61 -1.69 -16.05
CA VAL A 925 -3.72 -2.76 -17.05
C VAL A 925 -4.91 -2.45 -17.94
N PHE A 926 -4.66 -1.91 -19.13
CA PHE A 926 -5.73 -1.60 -20.08
C PHE A 926 -6.29 -2.89 -20.67
N ASP A 927 -7.40 -3.35 -20.12
CA ASP A 927 -8.16 -4.49 -20.64
C ASP A 927 -8.96 -4.08 -21.89
N GLU A 928 -8.34 -4.26 -23.06
CA GLU A 928 -8.99 -3.95 -24.34
C GLU A 928 -10.17 -4.88 -24.64
N ASN A 929 -10.31 -6.01 -23.93
CA ASN A 929 -11.49 -6.87 -24.04
C ASN A 929 -12.74 -6.16 -23.49
N GLN A 930 -12.57 -5.22 -22.56
CA GLN A 930 -13.65 -4.37 -22.04
C GLN A 930 -13.89 -3.11 -22.89
N SER A 931 -12.98 -2.80 -23.82
CA SER A 931 -13.07 -1.63 -24.68
C SER A 931 -14.32 -1.67 -25.57
N TRP A 932 -14.88 -0.48 -25.80
CA TRP A 932 -15.96 -0.31 -26.77
C TRP A 932 -15.55 -0.57 -28.22
N TYR A 933 -14.25 -0.56 -28.49
CA TYR A 933 -13.66 -0.67 -29.82
C TYR A 933 -13.11 -2.06 -30.12
N LEU A 934 -13.30 -3.05 -29.24
CA LEU A 934 -12.76 -4.39 -29.41
C LEU A 934 -13.11 -5.00 -30.78
N GLU A 935 -14.40 -5.03 -31.15
CA GLU A 935 -14.84 -5.63 -32.41
C GLU A 935 -14.22 -4.93 -33.64
N GLU A 936 -14.12 -3.59 -33.61
CA GLU A 936 -13.48 -2.81 -34.68
C GLU A 936 -11.97 -3.07 -34.74
N ASN A 937 -11.33 -3.22 -33.59
CA ASN A 937 -9.91 -3.55 -33.50
C ASN A 937 -9.62 -4.97 -34.03
N VAL A 938 -10.49 -5.93 -33.73
CA VAL A 938 -10.41 -7.30 -34.28
C VAL A 938 -10.55 -7.28 -35.79
N GLU A 939 -11.52 -6.56 -36.34
CA GLU A 939 -11.68 -6.44 -37.80
C GLU A 939 -10.48 -5.77 -38.47
N ARG A 940 -9.87 -4.79 -37.79
CA ARG A 940 -8.82 -3.94 -38.38
C ARG A 940 -7.40 -4.51 -38.26
N TYR A 941 -7.06 -5.14 -37.15
CA TYR A 941 -5.68 -5.47 -36.80
C TYR A 941 -5.38 -6.97 -36.79
N SER A 942 -6.38 -7.84 -36.68
CA SER A 942 -6.15 -9.29 -36.71
C SER A 942 -5.66 -9.74 -38.11
N LYS A 943 -4.73 -10.70 -38.13
CA LYS A 943 -4.30 -11.37 -39.37
C LYS A 943 -5.09 -12.67 -39.54
N GLY A 944 -5.99 -12.72 -40.52
CA GLY A 944 -6.78 -13.92 -40.83
C GLY A 944 -8.25 -13.60 -41.07
N ASN A 945 -9.13 -14.61 -40.95
CA ASN A 945 -10.57 -14.41 -40.97
C ASN A 945 -11.05 -13.98 -39.58
N SER A 946 -11.36 -12.70 -39.40
CA SER A 946 -11.79 -12.12 -38.11
C SER A 946 -13.00 -12.82 -37.48
N LYS A 947 -13.84 -13.48 -38.28
CA LYS A 947 -15.03 -14.22 -37.81
C LYS A 947 -14.73 -15.58 -37.17
N GLU A 948 -13.50 -16.07 -37.30
CA GLU A 948 -13.07 -17.36 -36.72
C GLU A 948 -12.30 -17.19 -35.40
N ILE A 949 -12.03 -15.95 -34.97
CA ILE A 949 -11.32 -15.67 -33.73
C ILE A 949 -12.27 -15.88 -32.54
N ASN A 950 -11.86 -16.75 -31.63
CA ASN A 950 -12.55 -16.93 -30.36
C ASN A 950 -12.15 -15.82 -29.38
N LEU A 951 -13.06 -14.88 -29.13
CA LEU A 951 -12.83 -13.79 -28.18
C LEU A 951 -12.76 -14.23 -26.72
N LEU A 952 -13.13 -15.48 -26.43
CA LEU A 952 -13.08 -16.11 -25.11
C LEU A 952 -11.89 -17.06 -24.97
N ASP A 953 -10.97 -17.08 -25.94
CA ASP A 953 -9.73 -17.84 -25.82
C ASP A 953 -8.77 -17.13 -24.86
N ASP A 954 -8.22 -17.85 -23.88
CA ASP A 954 -7.42 -17.25 -22.81
C ASP A 954 -6.19 -16.51 -23.34
N LYS A 955 -5.56 -17.03 -24.41
CA LYS A 955 -4.41 -16.35 -25.04
C LYS A 955 -4.82 -15.05 -25.71
N PHE A 956 -5.99 -15.02 -26.35
CA PHE A 956 -6.53 -13.80 -26.92
C PHE A 956 -6.87 -12.77 -25.83
N VAL A 957 -7.57 -13.20 -24.78
CA VAL A 957 -7.93 -12.33 -23.65
C VAL A 957 -6.67 -11.73 -23.02
N GLU A 958 -5.67 -12.56 -22.73
CA GLU A 958 -4.41 -12.14 -22.12
C GLU A 958 -3.61 -11.19 -23.01
N SER A 959 -3.54 -11.46 -24.32
CA SER A 959 -2.83 -10.58 -25.28
C SER A 959 -3.36 -9.14 -25.31
N ASN A 960 -4.61 -8.93 -24.87
CA ASN A 960 -5.31 -7.66 -24.89
C ASN A 960 -5.31 -6.95 -23.52
N LYS A 961 -4.66 -7.51 -22.50
CA LYS A 961 -4.41 -6.84 -21.22
C LYS A 961 -3.09 -6.08 -21.28
N MET A 962 -3.17 -4.78 -21.57
CA MET A 962 -1.97 -3.96 -21.81
C MET A 962 -1.49 -3.30 -20.51
N HIS A 963 -0.48 -3.90 -19.88
CA HIS A 963 0.11 -3.51 -18.58
C HIS A 963 0.91 -2.21 -18.62
N ALA A 964 0.25 -1.05 -18.68
CA ALA A 964 0.88 0.18 -19.13
C ALA A 964 1.01 1.28 -18.06
N ILE A 965 2.03 2.12 -18.21
CA ILE A 965 2.13 3.42 -17.52
C ILE A 965 1.74 4.51 -18.52
N ASN A 966 0.67 5.27 -18.22
CA ASN A 966 0.09 6.27 -19.13
C ASN A 966 -0.18 5.74 -20.55
N GLY A 967 -0.51 4.44 -20.67
CA GLY A 967 -0.78 3.78 -21.95
C GLY A 967 0.48 3.48 -22.79
N ARG A 968 1.68 3.43 -22.18
CA ARG A 968 2.92 3.01 -22.84
C ARG A 968 3.55 1.82 -22.12
N LEU A 969 4.20 0.96 -22.89
CA LEU A 969 4.94 -0.23 -22.42
C LEU A 969 6.44 -0.08 -22.66
N TYR A 970 7.26 -0.85 -21.96
CA TYR A 970 8.69 -1.06 -22.21
C TYR A 970 9.45 0.23 -22.56
N ALA A 971 9.44 1.20 -21.64
CA ALA A 971 10.15 2.48 -21.76
C ALA A 971 9.78 3.38 -22.95
N ASN A 972 8.59 3.24 -23.53
CA ASN A 972 8.12 4.11 -24.62
C ASN A 972 7.44 5.42 -24.14
N LEU A 973 7.43 5.72 -22.83
CA LEU A 973 6.86 6.97 -22.31
C LEU A 973 7.90 8.11 -22.32
N PRO A 974 7.72 9.17 -23.14
CA PRO A 974 8.66 10.29 -23.19
C PRO A 974 8.37 11.35 -22.10
N GLY A 975 9.24 12.36 -22.01
CA GLY A 975 8.94 13.61 -21.28
C GLY A 975 9.25 13.61 -19.79
N LEU A 976 9.87 12.55 -19.25
CA LEU A 976 10.29 12.46 -17.85
C LEU A 976 11.75 12.91 -17.66
N THR A 977 11.97 14.22 -17.75
CA THR A 977 13.31 14.81 -17.57
C THR A 977 13.29 15.90 -16.50
N MET A 978 14.28 15.84 -15.61
CA MET A 978 14.46 16.76 -14.48
C MET A 978 15.94 17.04 -14.21
N PHE A 979 16.24 17.98 -13.32
CA PHE A 979 17.61 18.33 -12.99
C PHE A 979 17.98 17.99 -11.54
N GLN A 980 19.23 17.60 -11.34
CA GLN A 980 19.79 17.35 -10.00
C GLN A 980 19.55 18.52 -9.04
N GLY A 981 19.02 18.21 -7.86
CA GLY A 981 18.69 19.16 -6.80
C GLY A 981 17.38 19.92 -7.00
N GLU A 982 16.56 19.57 -8.01
CA GLU A 982 15.19 20.07 -8.13
C GLU A 982 14.25 19.33 -7.15
N TRP A 983 13.23 20.05 -6.67
CA TRP A 983 12.05 19.42 -6.08
C TRP A 983 11.02 19.17 -7.17
N VAL A 984 10.55 17.92 -7.23
CA VAL A 984 9.59 17.41 -8.22
C VAL A 984 8.45 16.71 -7.50
N ASN A 985 7.22 16.94 -7.96
CA ASN A 985 6.07 16.17 -7.47
C ASN A 985 5.64 15.13 -8.48
N TRP A 986 5.31 13.95 -7.99
CA TRP A 986 4.73 12.87 -8.76
C TRP A 986 3.31 12.60 -8.25
N TYR A 987 2.34 12.70 -9.14
CA TYR A 987 0.95 12.36 -8.90
C TYR A 987 0.72 10.97 -9.45
N LEU A 988 0.56 10.00 -8.56
CA LEU A 988 0.48 8.59 -8.88
C LEU A 988 -0.96 8.12 -8.73
N LEU A 989 -1.50 7.49 -9.77
CA LEU A 989 -2.91 7.13 -9.89
C LEU A 989 -3.02 5.63 -10.17
N GLY A 990 -3.80 4.92 -9.36
CA GLY A 990 -4.19 3.51 -9.59
C GLY A 990 -5.68 3.40 -9.90
N MET A 991 -6.01 2.66 -10.95
CA MET A 991 -7.37 2.33 -11.40
C MET A 991 -7.35 0.92 -12.00
N GLY A 992 -8.51 0.27 -12.16
CA GLY A 992 -8.60 -0.99 -12.91
C GLY A 992 -9.40 -2.10 -12.22
N GLN A 993 -8.97 -3.34 -12.34
CA GLN A 993 -9.52 -4.58 -11.82
C GLN A 993 -8.74 -5.08 -10.58
N GLU A 994 -9.05 -6.30 -10.09
CA GLU A 994 -8.38 -6.93 -8.95
C GLU A 994 -6.86 -7.07 -9.15
N ILE A 995 -6.44 -7.31 -10.40
CA ILE A 995 -5.01 -7.43 -10.77
C ILE A 995 -4.25 -6.10 -10.71
N ASP A 996 -4.94 -4.95 -10.69
CA ASP A 996 -4.32 -3.62 -10.66
C ASP A 996 -3.79 -3.22 -9.26
N VAL A 997 -3.03 -4.14 -8.65
CA VAL A 997 -2.15 -3.90 -7.51
C VAL A 997 -0.80 -3.45 -8.07
N HIS A 998 -0.43 -2.19 -7.90
CA HIS A 998 0.82 -1.65 -8.44
C HIS A 998 1.71 -1.11 -7.34
N THR A 999 2.97 -1.54 -7.32
CA THR A 999 3.95 -1.10 -6.33
C THR A 999 5.06 -0.32 -7.03
N VAL A 1000 4.90 1.00 -7.06
CA VAL A 1000 5.70 1.89 -7.91
C VAL A 1000 7.06 2.15 -7.30
N HIS A 1001 8.11 1.61 -7.90
CA HIS A 1001 9.51 1.78 -7.48
C HIS A 1001 10.26 2.78 -8.37
N PHE A 1002 11.08 3.64 -7.76
CA PHE A 1002 12.01 4.54 -8.43
C PHE A 1002 13.45 4.12 -8.14
N HIS A 1003 14.21 3.80 -9.18
CA HIS A 1003 15.63 3.51 -9.02
C HIS A 1003 16.39 4.78 -8.60
N ALA A 1004 17.40 4.59 -7.75
CA ALA A 1004 18.35 5.60 -7.24
C ALA A 1004 17.75 6.78 -6.47
N GLU A 1005 16.43 6.79 -6.27
CA GLU A 1005 15.71 7.91 -5.67
C GLU A 1005 14.80 7.44 -4.55
N THR A 1006 14.65 8.31 -3.55
CA THR A 1006 13.65 8.15 -2.49
C THR A 1006 12.79 9.40 -2.45
N PHE A 1007 11.55 9.27 -2.00
CA PHE A 1007 10.59 10.37 -1.93
C PHE A 1007 9.98 10.48 -0.55
N ILE A 1008 9.36 11.64 -0.31
CA ILE A 1008 8.54 11.90 0.86
C ILE A 1008 7.09 11.75 0.44
N TYR A 1009 6.34 10.90 1.13
CA TYR A 1009 4.89 10.83 0.98
C TYR A 1009 4.22 11.15 2.32
N LYS A 1010 2.94 11.54 2.27
CA LYS A 1010 2.19 11.94 3.47
C LYS A 1010 1.12 10.92 3.83
N ASN A 1011 1.06 10.55 5.11
CA ASN A 1011 -0.02 9.78 5.72
C ASN A 1011 -0.31 10.31 7.14
N GLY A 1012 -0.96 11.47 7.24
CA GLY A 1012 -1.11 12.25 8.46
C GLY A 1012 0.16 12.99 8.90
N LYS A 1013 1.33 12.40 8.61
CA LYS A 1013 2.68 12.94 8.80
C LYS A 1013 3.54 12.66 7.57
N SER A 1014 4.78 13.10 7.56
CA SER A 1014 5.71 12.89 6.46
C SER A 1014 6.59 11.66 6.70
N TYR A 1015 6.67 10.76 5.72
CA TYR A 1015 7.48 9.54 5.81
C TYR A 1015 8.32 9.36 4.55
N ARG A 1016 9.47 8.71 4.71
CA ARG A 1016 10.38 8.36 3.61
C ARG A 1016 10.01 6.99 3.03
N ALA A 1017 9.97 6.88 1.72
CA ALA A 1017 9.80 5.63 0.98
C ALA A 1017 10.47 5.70 -0.40
N ASP A 1018 10.58 4.57 -1.07
CA ASP A 1018 11.00 4.43 -2.48
C ASP A 1018 10.04 3.54 -3.29
N VAL A 1019 9.01 3.00 -2.64
CA VAL A 1019 7.90 2.24 -3.22
C VAL A 1019 6.57 2.83 -2.76
N VAL A 1020 5.62 3.03 -3.69
CA VAL A 1020 4.23 3.44 -3.39
C VAL A 1020 3.27 2.34 -3.81
N ASP A 1021 2.44 1.89 -2.88
CA ASP A 1021 1.37 0.94 -3.16
C ASP A 1021 0.15 1.68 -3.74
N LEU A 1022 -0.28 1.30 -4.94
CA LEU A 1022 -1.44 1.82 -5.65
C LEU A 1022 -2.43 0.70 -5.95
N PHE A 1023 -3.70 0.98 -5.74
CA PHE A 1023 -4.84 0.10 -5.98
C PHE A 1023 -5.92 0.87 -6.75
N PRO A 1024 -6.97 0.21 -7.28
CA PRO A 1024 -8.07 0.92 -7.91
C PRO A 1024 -8.70 1.98 -7.00
N GLY A 1025 -8.62 3.26 -7.41
CA GLY A 1025 -9.08 4.40 -6.62
C GLY A 1025 -8.03 5.04 -5.72
N THR A 1026 -6.77 4.60 -5.79
CA THR A 1026 -5.67 5.20 -5.01
C THR A 1026 -5.07 6.36 -5.78
N PHE A 1027 -5.16 7.56 -5.19
CA PHE A 1027 -4.56 8.77 -5.76
C PHE A 1027 -3.60 9.38 -4.75
N GLU A 1028 -2.31 9.19 -4.98
CA GLU A 1028 -1.26 9.64 -4.07
C GLU A 1028 -0.35 10.66 -4.74
N MET A 1029 0.27 11.50 -3.91
CA MET A 1029 1.26 12.47 -4.37
C MET A 1029 2.50 12.37 -3.52
N VAL A 1030 3.65 12.21 -4.19
CA VAL A 1030 4.95 12.10 -3.55
C VAL A 1030 5.87 13.24 -3.97
N GLU A 1031 6.66 13.72 -3.02
CA GLU A 1031 7.59 14.85 -3.19
C GLU A 1031 9.01 14.30 -3.21
N MET A 1032 9.71 14.50 -4.32
CA MET A 1032 11.04 13.97 -4.57
C MET A 1032 12.05 15.11 -4.67
N LEU A 1033 13.15 14.98 -3.91
CA LEU A 1033 14.35 15.77 -4.13
C LEU A 1033 15.26 14.97 -5.06
N VAL A 1034 15.55 15.50 -6.24
CA VAL A 1034 16.25 14.76 -7.28
C VAL A 1034 17.74 14.60 -6.94
N GLY A 1035 18.20 13.36 -6.90
CA GLY A 1035 19.56 12.93 -6.59
C GLY A 1035 20.51 12.89 -7.79
N ASN A 1036 21.09 11.72 -8.07
CA ASN A 1036 22.23 11.58 -8.96
C ASN A 1036 21.85 11.66 -10.46
N PRO A 1037 22.65 12.34 -11.30
CA PRO A 1037 22.45 12.33 -12.75
C PRO A 1037 22.55 10.94 -13.34
N GLY A 1038 21.68 10.63 -14.30
CA GLY A 1038 21.57 9.31 -14.92
C GLY A 1038 20.20 9.11 -15.56
N THR A 1039 20.05 7.99 -16.26
CA THR A 1039 18.76 7.50 -16.73
C THR A 1039 18.39 6.28 -15.90
N TRP A 1040 17.27 6.41 -15.18
CA TRP A 1040 16.87 5.51 -14.12
C TRP A 1040 15.55 4.83 -14.47
N LEU A 1041 15.39 3.59 -14.03
CA LEU A 1041 14.16 2.82 -14.21
C LEU A 1041 13.10 3.26 -13.20
N LEU A 1042 11.86 3.26 -13.64
CA LEU A 1042 10.67 3.39 -12.81
C LEU A 1042 9.69 2.32 -13.25
N HIS A 1043 9.32 1.43 -12.35
CA HIS A 1043 8.48 0.29 -12.69
C HIS A 1043 7.52 -0.11 -11.56
N CYS A 1044 6.53 -0.93 -11.89
CA CYS A 1044 5.76 -1.68 -10.91
C CYS A 1044 6.59 -2.87 -10.42
N HIS A 1045 6.60 -3.18 -9.12
CA HIS A 1045 7.38 -4.30 -8.54
C HIS A 1045 6.60 -5.63 -8.50
N VAL A 1046 5.39 -5.67 -9.06
CA VAL A 1046 4.63 -6.91 -9.27
C VAL A 1046 5.21 -7.67 -10.47
N SER A 1047 5.54 -8.95 -10.27
CA SER A 1047 6.29 -9.77 -11.23
C SER A 1047 5.68 -9.80 -12.63
N ASP A 1048 4.38 -10.08 -12.75
CA ASP A 1048 3.70 -10.15 -14.05
C ASP A 1048 3.72 -8.80 -14.76
N HIS A 1049 3.43 -7.72 -14.02
CA HIS A 1049 3.43 -6.37 -14.56
C HIS A 1049 4.81 -5.95 -15.12
N ILE A 1050 5.91 -6.38 -14.49
CA ILE A 1050 7.27 -6.17 -15.02
C ILE A 1050 7.44 -6.91 -16.35
N HIS A 1051 7.14 -8.21 -16.35
CA HIS A 1051 7.30 -9.07 -17.54
C HIS A 1051 6.39 -8.64 -18.69
N ALA A 1052 5.23 -8.04 -18.39
CA ALA A 1052 4.30 -7.50 -19.37
C ALA A 1052 4.64 -6.08 -19.86
N GLY A 1053 5.62 -5.41 -19.24
CA GLY A 1053 6.21 -4.17 -19.74
C GLY A 1053 5.78 -2.89 -19.02
N MET A 1054 5.28 -2.98 -17.80
CA MET A 1054 4.94 -1.82 -16.95
C MET A 1054 6.20 -1.17 -16.35
N GLU A 1055 7.08 -0.72 -17.24
CA GLU A 1055 8.38 -0.11 -16.93
C GLU A 1055 8.60 1.12 -17.82
N ILE A 1056 9.14 2.18 -17.24
CA ILE A 1056 9.54 3.39 -17.95
C ILE A 1056 10.89 3.93 -17.47
N LEU A 1057 11.44 4.88 -18.21
CA LEU A 1057 12.67 5.58 -17.85
C LEU A 1057 12.39 7.03 -17.48
N PHE A 1058 13.08 7.53 -16.45
CA PHE A 1058 13.22 8.97 -16.21
C PHE A 1058 14.69 9.37 -16.25
N THR A 1059 14.94 10.61 -16.67
CA THR A 1059 16.32 11.13 -16.84
C THR A 1059 16.57 12.30 -15.91
N VAL A 1060 17.61 12.18 -15.11
CA VAL A 1060 18.15 13.25 -14.26
C VAL A 1060 19.37 13.84 -14.94
N LEU A 1061 19.26 15.11 -15.33
CA LEU A 1061 20.36 15.86 -15.91
C LEU A 1061 21.19 16.58 -14.81
N PRO A 1062 22.50 16.76 -15.02
CA PRO A 1062 23.31 17.61 -14.15
C PRO A 1062 22.71 19.01 -14.08
N ARG A 1063 22.80 19.65 -12.91
CA ARG A 1063 22.29 21.01 -12.72
C ARG A 1063 22.92 21.93 -13.78
N PRO A 1064 22.13 22.71 -14.53
CA PRO A 1064 22.69 23.63 -15.51
C PRO A 1064 23.60 24.61 -14.77
N GLY A 1065 24.88 24.63 -15.13
CA GLY A 1065 25.82 25.58 -14.57
C GLY A 1065 25.30 27.01 -14.78
N LYS A 1066 25.65 27.93 -13.88
CA LYS A 1066 25.67 29.36 -14.23
C LYS A 1066 26.78 29.58 -15.26
N GLU A 1067 26.63 29.04 -16.46
CA GLU A 1067 27.40 29.52 -17.59
C GLU A 1067 26.81 30.88 -17.97
N LEU A 1068 27.69 31.88 -17.90
CA LEU A 1068 27.49 33.17 -18.55
C LEU A 1068 26.93 32.91 -19.95
N SER A 1069 25.72 33.37 -20.20
CA SER A 1069 25.17 33.45 -21.55
C SER A 1069 26.08 34.36 -22.38
N LEU A 1070 27.05 33.76 -23.07
CA LEU A 1070 27.81 34.37 -24.14
C LEU A 1070 26.85 34.51 -25.34
N ILE A 1071 25.93 35.47 -25.22
CA ILE A 1071 25.19 36.01 -26.35
C ILE A 1071 26.19 36.81 -27.17
N LEU A 1072 26.52 36.30 -28.35
CA LEU A 1072 27.12 37.06 -29.43
C LEU A 1072 26.18 38.21 -29.83
N LEU A 1073 26.49 39.43 -29.38
CA LEU A 1073 26.07 40.69 -30.01
C LEU A 1073 27.28 41.64 -30.09
N PRO A 1074 27.33 42.54 -31.09
CA PRO A 1074 28.54 43.16 -31.60
C PRO A 1074 29.10 44.30 -30.75
N GLU A 1075 30.37 44.61 -31.02
CA GLU A 1075 31.21 45.69 -30.47
C GLU A 1075 30.48 47.02 -30.23
N ASP A 1076 30.62 47.59 -29.03
CA ASP A 1076 31.19 48.93 -28.85
C ASP A 1076 31.69 49.16 -27.40
N LYS A 1077 32.56 50.17 -27.27
CA LYS A 1077 33.67 50.30 -26.32
C LYS A 1077 33.36 50.54 -24.84
N ASP A 1078 34.25 49.92 -24.07
CA ASP A 1078 34.89 50.35 -22.81
C ASP A 1078 34.71 51.82 -22.40
N GLU A 1079 34.18 52.03 -21.17
CA GLU A 1079 34.74 53.01 -20.23
C GLU A 1079 34.47 52.63 -18.75
N SER A 1080 35.54 52.19 -18.08
CA SER A 1080 35.89 52.45 -16.67
C SER A 1080 35.26 51.58 -15.53
N GLN A 1081 36.02 50.54 -15.16
CA GLN A 1081 35.89 49.79 -13.91
C GLN A 1081 36.11 50.66 -12.65
N LYS A 1082 35.07 50.84 -11.81
CA LYS A 1082 35.19 51.15 -10.37
C LYS A 1082 34.08 50.45 -9.58
N ILE A 1083 34.45 49.56 -8.65
CA ILE A 1083 33.52 48.81 -7.79
C ILE A 1083 33.23 49.63 -6.51
N MET A 1084 31.96 49.70 -6.12
CA MET A 1084 31.50 50.44 -4.95
C MET A 1084 31.48 49.51 -3.73
N LEU A 1085 32.28 49.80 -2.69
CA LEU A 1085 32.23 49.09 -1.41
C LEU A 1085 31.75 50.08 -0.34
N PHE A 1086 30.59 49.83 0.26
CA PHE A 1086 29.97 50.67 1.30
C PHE A 1086 29.88 52.17 0.96
N GLY A 1087 29.54 52.50 -0.29
CA GLY A 1087 29.28 53.88 -0.72
C GLY A 1087 30.53 54.72 -1.06
N ALA A 1088 31.75 54.19 -0.93
CA ALA A 1088 32.97 54.85 -1.38
C ALA A 1088 33.55 54.16 -2.64
N LYS A 1089 34.03 54.96 -3.61
CA LYS A 1089 34.71 54.46 -4.83
C LYS A 1089 36.20 54.26 -4.54
N LEU A 1090 36.66 53.01 -4.50
CA LEU A 1090 38.07 52.66 -4.24
C LEU A 1090 38.70 51.95 -5.45
N ALA A 1091 40.00 52.18 -5.68
CA ALA A 1091 40.76 51.54 -6.76
C ALA A 1091 41.12 50.08 -6.37
N PRO A 1092 41.28 49.15 -7.35
CA PRO A 1092 41.42 47.71 -7.08
C PRO A 1092 42.54 47.34 -6.10
N GLY A 1093 43.67 48.07 -6.12
CA GLY A 1093 44.81 47.82 -5.22
C GLY A 1093 44.59 48.20 -3.75
N GLN A 1094 43.49 48.87 -3.39
CA GLN A 1094 43.18 49.26 -2.00
C GLN A 1094 42.12 48.34 -1.34
N ILE A 1095 41.52 47.42 -2.09
CA ILE A 1095 40.43 46.56 -1.62
C ILE A 1095 40.96 45.53 -0.61
N GLU A 1096 42.07 44.86 -0.93
CA GLU A 1096 42.68 43.85 -0.05
C GLU A 1096 43.04 44.41 1.32
N ALA A 1097 43.70 45.57 1.36
CA ALA A 1097 44.07 46.22 2.63
C ALA A 1097 42.83 46.63 3.45
N THR A 1098 41.76 47.09 2.80
CA THR A 1098 40.53 47.50 3.49
C THR A 1098 39.75 46.31 4.05
N VAL A 1099 39.68 45.20 3.28
CA VAL A 1099 39.03 43.96 3.73
C VAL A 1099 39.79 43.33 4.89
N ILE A 1100 41.13 43.29 4.84
CA ILE A 1100 41.95 42.77 5.94
C ILE A 1100 41.77 43.63 7.20
N THR A 1101 41.74 44.96 7.06
CA THR A 1101 41.54 45.86 8.21
C THR A 1101 40.15 45.69 8.84
N LEU A 1102 39.11 45.51 8.03
CA LEU A 1102 37.75 45.23 8.51
C LEU A 1102 37.63 43.86 9.18
N ALA A 1103 38.31 42.84 8.67
CA ALA A 1103 38.35 41.52 9.28
C ALA A 1103 39.03 41.55 10.67
N ILE A 1104 40.13 42.30 10.80
CA ILE A 1104 40.81 42.50 12.08
C ILE A 1104 39.92 43.27 13.07
N ALA A 1105 39.26 44.35 12.61
CA ALA A 1105 38.33 45.12 13.43
C ALA A 1105 37.13 44.26 13.90
N GLY A 1106 36.60 43.40 13.02
CA GLY A 1106 35.56 42.43 13.34
C GLY A 1106 35.98 41.43 14.40
N MET A 1107 37.20 40.87 14.31
CA MET A 1107 37.74 39.98 15.35
C MET A 1107 37.90 40.67 16.70
N VAL A 1108 38.38 41.92 16.72
CA VAL A 1108 38.53 42.69 17.97
C VAL A 1108 37.18 42.97 18.61
N LEU A 1109 36.16 43.35 17.82
CA LEU A 1109 34.80 43.54 18.29
C LEU A 1109 34.17 42.24 18.82
N PHE A 1110 34.42 41.12 18.16
CA PHE A 1110 33.95 39.81 18.60
C PHE A 1110 34.58 39.41 19.94
N LEU A 1111 35.89 39.62 20.11
CA LEU A 1111 36.57 39.36 21.38
C LEU A 1111 36.07 40.27 22.52
N LEU A 1112 35.79 41.55 22.23
CA LEU A 1112 35.15 42.48 23.17
C LEU A 1112 33.74 42.02 23.57
N ALA A 1113 32.94 41.54 22.61
CA ALA A 1113 31.61 41.01 22.86
C ALA A 1113 31.66 39.74 23.73
N CYS A 1114 32.59 38.81 23.44
CA CYS A 1114 32.82 37.63 24.28
C CYS A 1114 33.26 38.00 25.70
N PHE A 1115 34.13 39.01 25.85
CA PHE A 1115 34.56 39.50 27.16
C PHE A 1115 33.38 40.11 27.94
N LEU A 1116 32.57 40.95 27.30
CA LEU A 1116 31.38 41.55 27.91
C LEU A 1116 30.35 40.48 28.29
N LEU A 1117 30.15 39.45 27.45
CA LEU A 1117 29.28 38.32 27.75
C LEU A 1117 29.81 37.52 28.96
N GLY A 1118 31.13 37.31 29.03
CA GLY A 1118 31.79 36.72 30.20
C GLY A 1118 31.57 37.52 31.49
N VAL A 1119 31.60 38.85 31.40
CA VAL A 1119 31.30 39.74 32.54
C VAL A 1119 29.82 39.64 32.93
N VAL A 1120 28.89 39.57 31.97
CA VAL A 1120 27.45 39.38 32.24
C VAL A 1120 27.20 38.05 32.94
N ILE A 1121 27.79 36.96 32.45
CA ILE A 1121 27.69 35.63 33.07
C ILE A 1121 28.29 35.65 34.48
N TYR A 1122 29.43 36.33 34.68
CA TYR A 1122 30.05 36.47 36.00
C TYR A 1122 29.15 37.25 36.98
N LEU A 1123 28.52 38.35 36.52
CA LEU A 1123 27.59 39.15 37.31
C LEU A 1123 26.29 38.38 37.62
N GLU A 1124 25.77 37.57 36.69
CA GLU A 1124 24.65 36.67 36.94
C GLU A 1124 25.00 35.58 37.95
N ARG A 1125 26.20 35.00 37.87
CA ARG A 1125 26.68 34.00 38.82
C ARG A 1125 26.85 34.58 40.23
N GLN A 1126 27.32 35.82 40.35
CA GLN A 1126 27.34 36.59 41.60
C GLN A 1126 25.93 36.88 42.14
N LYS A 1127 24.97 37.23 41.28
CA LYS A 1127 23.54 37.38 41.65
C LYS A 1127 22.94 36.07 42.16
N LYS A 1128 23.27 34.93 41.54
CA LYS A 1128 22.81 33.59 41.94
C LYS A 1128 23.39 33.18 43.30
N LEU A 1129 24.67 33.47 43.55
CA LEU A 1129 25.31 33.26 44.86
C LEU A 1129 24.73 34.14 45.98
N ARG A 1130 24.35 35.40 45.68
CA ARG A 1130 23.65 36.27 46.64
C ARG A 1130 22.21 35.81 46.93
N ARG A 1131 21.52 35.21 45.96
CA ARG A 1131 20.19 34.58 46.15
C ARG A 1131 20.28 33.33 47.03
N ASN A 1132 21.29 32.48 46.84
CA ASN A 1132 21.50 31.30 47.67
C ASN A 1132 21.90 31.63 49.12
N ARG A 1133 22.63 32.74 49.37
CA ARG A 1133 22.90 33.21 50.74
C ARG A 1133 21.65 33.73 51.47
N ARG A 1134 20.65 34.28 50.76
CA ARG A 1134 19.34 34.66 51.35
C ARG A 1134 18.46 33.45 51.64
N SER A 1135 18.47 32.43 50.77
CA SER A 1135 17.73 31.18 50.99
C SER A 1135 18.24 30.40 52.22
N ILE A 1136 19.56 30.38 52.45
CA ILE A 1136 20.16 29.69 53.61
C ILE A 1136 19.90 30.45 54.93
N LEU A 1137 19.71 31.77 54.89
CA LEU A 1137 19.33 32.57 56.06
C LEU A 1137 17.82 32.48 56.38
N ASP A 1138 16.95 32.34 55.37
CA ASP A 1138 15.50 32.15 55.56
C ASP A 1138 15.13 30.73 56.05
N ASP A 1139 15.87 29.70 55.62
CA ASP A 1139 15.66 28.33 56.12
C ASP A 1139 16.27 28.12 57.53
N GLY A 1140 17.28 28.91 57.92
CA GLY A 1140 17.79 28.96 59.29
C GLY A 1140 16.83 29.60 60.30
N PHE A 1141 16.02 30.58 59.87
CA PHE A 1141 15.03 31.24 60.73
C PHE A 1141 13.74 30.41 60.91
N LYS A 1142 13.38 29.55 59.94
CA LYS A 1142 12.21 28.64 60.06
C LYS A 1142 12.45 27.45 60.99
N LEU A 1143 13.69 27.05 61.22
CA LEU A 1143 14.07 25.98 62.17
C LEU A 1143 14.12 26.45 63.65
N MET A 1144 14.14 27.77 63.90
CA MET A 1144 14.10 28.35 65.26
C MET A 1144 12.70 28.75 65.75
N SER A 1145 11.65 28.57 64.92
CA SER A 1145 10.25 28.92 65.25
C SER A 1145 9.35 27.71 65.54
N LYS A 1146 9.90 26.51 65.71
CA LYS A 1146 9.16 25.28 66.12
C LYS A 1146 9.67 24.66 67.44
N LYS A 1147 10.26 25.49 68.30
CA LYS A 1147 10.41 25.23 69.74
C LYS A 1147 9.89 26.43 70.53
N ASN A 1148 8.56 26.53 70.58
CA ASN A 1148 7.73 26.85 71.74
C ASN A 1148 6.27 26.75 71.33
#